data_AF-A0A960JQW7-F1
#
_entry.id   AF-A0A960JQW7-F1
#
_cell.length_a   1.000
_cell.length_b   1.000
_cell.length_c   1.000
_cell.angle_alpha   90.00
_cell.angle_beta   90.00
_cell.angle_gamma   90.00
#
_symmetry.space_group_name_H-M   'P 1'
#
loop_
_entity.id
_entity.type
_entity.pdbx_description
1 polymer ?
#
loop_
_entity_poly.entity_id
_entity_poly.type
_entity_poly.pdbx_seq_one_letter_code
_entity_poly.pdbx_strand_id
1 'polypeptide(L)'
;EVVVTDLLVAMLKAGEAPGVAFEPMGPQVLKGLPEPVEAARLGSPDRATPCPTAEVDPPVRRAVLALDLVDSTERLARDGAEATAELRRWFDAAVDVTIEEHAGSLVDRSGDGMVAELPTASDAIEVAQSVHRLLADRSLSAGSGGPIRARAGVAFGALYRRGATVTGPARDEAAGLEAAAPPGGVLVSEWAWRLCRGHVGLDPGRPRQPHPGPSESAAAECYRLAPVTASELLALPVALDGTFRFPLVGRDEPMAELERRWHEACSGHFSPVMLSGEPGIGKTRLATELARTVHGQGAIVLYGASDPDLDVPYRPFAAALAEAAALDPHLDDALNGRPGPLAPLFPAARSEGRGRPDAEAGSVDRLALFDSVVETLVRLSQRRPTLLVLDDLHWATPATALLLRHALDAAPESRLMVLGTYRDAEVGRGHPLADLLALTHERRPVVRVGLAGLGEADVADLVRLSGDAPDRAEAAAIARRIHAETGGSPFFAGELLAHGATDSSNPLPPSVREVVSTRLNGLGDATYDVLSLASVVGQAFELDLMAEVTGRELSEVIGLVERAEAAALVTEAETAGRYRFNHAIVRATLNEELSATRVAQAHRRIAEALEALPGDRVDELARHWRLAIGADGCDRAIEYLNLAGRRDVAALAWEAAIERYGVVIDLLTRQAGVDPERLAEAHLARGGAMRLLGDPAYLDAMSEAGRLARLAGRSDLLARAAIGRTKPGAWFTSAVDIDHTIIGFCEDALVGLATDDPMRVRVLATLATSLAFDPDWDRRVALIDEAVTLARASGDQWLIASSLVADHLALWHPSTLDHRRAITAELAVIAARRGDPELEFLAGFFDLSHRHERGDVAGVLTGIADLAAPIAATRSFWFQFLVDRCRLGLEIALGRPTAATPRLRDEVDELFTRSVETQADAPGTWAAQLGGLAVVEGRMGDMADSLADAASRRPAQASGILRWRSPTWSGATSQRPSGWPTTGLNPTGTSCGRSPCR
;
A
#
# COMPACT_ATOMS: atom_id res chain seq x y z
N GLU A 1 -8.26 -32.89 -16.93
CA GLU A 1 -8.16 -33.64 -18.20
C GLU A 1 -8.41 -35.16 -18.06
N VAL A 2 -7.85 -35.85 -17.08
CA VAL A 2 -8.13 -37.30 -16.83
C VAL A 2 -9.63 -37.57 -16.53
N VAL A 3 -10.26 -36.71 -15.72
CA VAL A 3 -11.69 -36.80 -15.37
C VAL A 3 -12.63 -36.58 -16.57
N VAL A 4 -12.22 -35.76 -17.54
CA VAL A 4 -13.01 -35.46 -18.74
C VAL A 4 -13.00 -36.63 -19.73
N THR A 5 -11.92 -37.41 -19.71
CA THR A 5 -11.79 -38.61 -20.53
C THR A 5 -12.70 -39.73 -20.01
N ASP A 6 -12.74 -39.96 -18.69
CA ASP A 6 -13.61 -40.98 -18.12
C ASP A 6 -15.10 -40.64 -18.29
N LEU A 7 -15.46 -39.35 -18.23
CA LEU A 7 -16.81 -38.88 -18.54
C LEU A 7 -17.16 -39.09 -20.03
N LEU A 8 -16.28 -38.69 -20.96
CA LEU A 8 -16.48 -38.85 -22.41
C LEU A 8 -16.63 -40.33 -22.82
N VAL A 9 -15.92 -41.24 -22.15
CA VAL A 9 -15.96 -42.68 -22.44
C VAL A 9 -17.18 -43.37 -21.81
N ALA A 10 -17.62 -42.95 -20.63
CA ALA A 10 -18.88 -43.42 -20.04
C ALA A 10 -20.09 -42.99 -20.89
N MET A 11 -20.03 -41.79 -21.48
CA MET A 11 -21.10 -41.23 -22.31
C MET A 11 -21.18 -41.85 -23.71
N LEU A 12 -20.05 -42.27 -24.31
CA LEU A 12 -20.04 -43.05 -25.55
C LEU A 12 -20.68 -44.44 -25.39
N LYS A 13 -20.56 -45.08 -24.22
CA LYS A 13 -21.22 -46.37 -23.93
C LYS A 13 -22.73 -46.23 -23.68
N ALA A 14 -23.19 -45.09 -23.16
CA ALA A 14 -24.61 -44.83 -22.95
C ALA A 14 -25.39 -44.62 -24.26
N GLY A 15 -24.70 -44.32 -25.37
CA GLY A 15 -25.26 -44.17 -26.71
C GLY A 15 -25.58 -45.47 -27.45
N GLU A 16 -25.23 -46.65 -26.92
CA GLU A 16 -25.39 -47.94 -27.62
C GLU A 16 -26.43 -48.90 -26.99
N ALA A 17 -27.33 -48.43 -26.12
CA ALA A 17 -28.42 -49.24 -25.58
C ALA A 17 -29.80 -48.77 -26.08
N PRO A 18 -30.56 -49.57 -26.85
CA PRO A 18 -31.91 -49.19 -27.26
C PRO A 18 -32.93 -49.53 -26.17
N GLY A 19 -33.68 -48.51 -25.74
CA GLY A 19 -35.06 -48.65 -25.28
C GLY A 19 -35.28 -49.03 -23.82
N VAL A 20 -35.34 -48.04 -22.93
CA VAL A 20 -36.24 -48.06 -21.76
C VAL A 20 -36.87 -46.68 -21.62
N ALA A 21 -38.17 -46.59 -21.88
CA ALA A 21 -38.96 -45.39 -21.66
C ALA A 21 -39.31 -45.28 -20.16
N PHE A 22 -39.11 -44.10 -19.58
CA PHE A 22 -39.72 -43.70 -18.31
C PHE A 22 -40.65 -42.50 -18.56
N GLU A 23 -41.92 -42.64 -18.18
CA GLU A 23 -42.96 -41.61 -18.30
C GLU A 23 -42.65 -40.38 -17.41
N PRO A 24 -42.95 -39.15 -17.88
CA PRO A 24 -42.82 -37.96 -17.06
C PRO A 24 -44.04 -37.78 -16.16
N MET A 25 -43.83 -37.77 -14.84
CA MET A 25 -44.82 -37.22 -13.91
C MET A 25 -44.81 -35.69 -14.00
N GLY A 26 -45.98 -35.10 -14.27
CA GLY A 26 -46.18 -33.66 -14.41
C GLY A 26 -46.13 -32.88 -13.08
N PRO A 27 -46.03 -31.54 -13.13
CA PRO A 27 -45.89 -30.71 -11.95
C PRO A 27 -47.25 -30.36 -11.36
N GLN A 28 -47.44 -30.62 -10.07
CA GLN A 28 -48.46 -29.95 -9.28
C GLN A 28 -47.88 -29.38 -7.97
N VAL A 29 -48.42 -28.21 -7.63
CA VAL A 29 -48.35 -27.46 -6.37
C VAL A 29 -47.23 -26.42 -6.25
N LEU A 30 -47.52 -25.25 -6.82
CA LEU A 30 -47.14 -23.93 -6.29
C LEU A 30 -48.07 -23.56 -5.12
N LYS A 31 -47.52 -23.04 -4.00
CA LYS A 31 -48.06 -21.91 -3.21
C LYS A 31 -47.19 -21.60 -1.98
N GLY A 32 -46.78 -20.35 -1.83
CA GLY A 32 -46.52 -19.76 -0.50
C GLY A 32 -45.37 -18.77 -0.39
N LEU A 33 -45.51 -17.55 -0.92
CA LEU A 33 -44.82 -16.35 -0.41
C LEU A 33 -45.78 -15.13 -0.51
N PRO A 34 -45.77 -14.18 0.45
CA PRO A 34 -46.71 -13.05 0.47
C PRO A 34 -46.20 -11.83 -0.32
N GLU A 35 -47.16 -11.12 -0.93
CA GLU A 35 -47.00 -9.86 -1.66
C GLU A 35 -47.01 -8.61 -0.75
N PRO A 36 -46.56 -7.43 -1.26
CA PRO A 36 -46.17 -6.26 -0.49
C PRO A 36 -47.35 -5.38 -0.06
N VAL A 37 -47.16 -4.68 1.06
CA VAL A 37 -48.17 -3.81 1.71
C VAL A 37 -48.28 -2.45 0.99
N GLU A 38 -49.50 -2.14 0.56
CA GLU A 38 -49.93 -0.83 0.06
C GLU A 38 -49.92 0.27 1.14
N ALA A 39 -49.44 1.46 0.75
CA ALA A 39 -49.52 2.67 1.55
C ALA A 39 -50.97 3.22 1.58
N ALA A 40 -51.52 3.32 2.79
CA ALA A 40 -52.85 3.85 3.05
C ALA A 40 -52.92 5.39 2.86
N ARG A 41 -53.94 5.82 2.11
CA ARG A 41 -54.43 7.20 2.02
C ARG A 41 -55.23 7.58 3.27
N LEU A 42 -54.90 8.71 3.85
CA LEU A 42 -55.76 9.58 4.69
C LEU A 42 -55.36 11.00 4.29
N GLY A 43 -56.19 11.96 3.92
CA GLY A 43 -57.60 12.24 4.14
C GLY A 43 -57.66 13.76 4.20
N SER A 44 -58.28 14.40 3.20
CA SER A 44 -58.43 15.84 3.10
C SER A 44 -59.39 16.39 4.18
N PRO A 45 -59.19 17.65 4.62
CA PRO A 45 -60.31 18.49 5.00
C PRO A 45 -60.34 19.79 4.18
N ASP A 46 -61.56 20.13 3.76
CA ASP A 46 -61.92 21.27 2.93
C ASP A 46 -62.23 22.49 3.83
N ARG A 47 -61.74 23.66 3.39
CA ARG A 47 -62.21 25.06 3.58
C ARG A 47 -62.52 25.63 4.99
N ALA A 48 -61.73 26.66 5.33
CA ALA A 48 -62.21 27.89 5.97
C ALA A 48 -61.72 29.13 5.20
N THR A 49 -62.59 30.14 5.13
CA THR A 49 -62.63 31.37 4.31
C THR A 49 -61.44 32.36 4.49
N PRO A 50 -61.18 33.27 3.52
CA PRO A 50 -59.94 34.05 3.43
C PRO A 50 -60.03 35.48 4.00
N CYS A 51 -58.90 36.03 4.48
CA CYS A 51 -58.60 37.48 4.53
C CYS A 51 -57.10 37.72 4.89
N PRO A 52 -56.50 38.89 4.64
CA PRO A 52 -55.79 39.26 3.43
C PRO A 52 -54.26 39.30 3.59
N THR A 53 -53.60 39.28 2.43
CA THR A 53 -52.17 39.42 2.10
C THR A 53 -51.29 40.28 3.03
N ALA A 54 -50.14 39.72 3.40
CA ALA A 54 -48.85 40.43 3.38
C ALA A 54 -47.84 39.51 2.67
N GLU A 55 -47.18 40.01 1.62
CA GLU A 55 -46.08 39.31 0.95
C GLU A 55 -44.99 38.98 1.98
N VAL A 56 -44.81 37.69 2.26
CA VAL A 56 -43.67 37.15 3.01
C VAL A 56 -42.99 36.18 2.06
N ASP A 57 -41.71 36.41 1.77
CA ASP A 57 -40.91 35.48 0.96
C ASP A 57 -40.91 34.09 1.61
N PRO A 58 -40.88 33.00 0.81
CA PRO A 58 -40.86 31.65 1.36
C PRO A 58 -39.66 31.45 2.31
N PRO A 59 -39.83 30.72 3.43
CA PRO A 59 -38.77 30.57 4.41
C PRO A 59 -37.55 29.88 3.80
N VAL A 60 -36.39 30.50 3.92
CA VAL A 60 -35.11 29.94 3.48
C VAL A 60 -34.42 29.32 4.70
N ARG A 61 -33.92 28.09 4.58
CA ARG A 61 -33.11 27.47 5.64
C ARG A 61 -31.64 27.83 5.45
N ARG A 62 -31.05 28.44 6.45
CA ARG A 62 -29.64 28.87 6.47
C ARG A 62 -29.04 28.63 7.85
N ALA A 63 -27.72 28.64 7.93
CA ALA A 63 -27.02 28.79 9.19
C ALA A 63 -27.03 30.26 9.61
N VAL A 64 -27.14 30.50 10.91
CA VAL A 64 -27.08 31.82 11.51
C VAL A 64 -25.97 31.83 12.56
N LEU A 65 -25.07 32.79 12.44
CA LEU A 65 -24.01 33.07 13.40
C LEU A 65 -24.36 34.36 14.13
N ALA A 66 -24.43 34.31 15.45
CA ALA A 66 -24.46 35.48 16.33
C ALA A 66 -23.09 35.63 17.02
N LEU A 67 -22.53 36.83 17.03
CA LEU A 67 -21.24 37.17 17.62
C LEU A 67 -21.38 38.39 18.53
N ASP A 68 -20.77 38.38 19.71
CA ASP A 68 -20.71 39.55 20.61
C ASP A 68 -19.32 39.72 21.22
N LEU A 69 -18.82 40.96 21.29
CA LEU A 69 -17.51 41.26 21.86
C LEU A 69 -17.61 41.35 23.38
N VAL A 70 -16.81 40.56 24.10
CA VAL A 70 -16.87 40.49 25.57
C VAL A 70 -16.29 41.75 26.21
N ASP A 71 -16.95 42.22 27.27
CA ASP A 71 -16.55 43.34 28.13
C ASP A 71 -16.37 44.68 27.40
N SER A 72 -17.02 44.87 26.24
CA SER A 72 -17.01 46.11 25.45
C SER A 72 -17.24 47.37 26.31
N THR A 73 -18.16 47.29 27.27
CA THR A 73 -18.58 48.40 28.14
C THR A 73 -17.56 48.70 29.24
N GLU A 74 -16.92 47.67 29.81
CA GLU A 74 -15.84 47.85 30.78
C GLU A 74 -14.56 48.35 30.11
N ARG A 75 -14.29 47.92 28.87
CA ARG A 75 -13.18 48.43 28.05
C ARG A 75 -13.40 49.89 27.65
N LEU A 76 -14.63 50.31 27.37
CA LEU A 76 -14.95 51.73 27.15
C LEU A 76 -14.58 52.59 28.38
N ALA A 77 -14.79 52.06 29.59
CA ALA A 77 -14.45 52.75 30.83
C ALA A 77 -12.93 52.74 31.14
N ARG A 78 -12.19 51.71 30.70
CA ARG A 78 -10.76 51.52 30.99
C ARG A 78 -9.83 52.11 29.92
N ASP A 79 -10.11 51.84 28.65
CA ASP A 79 -9.24 52.12 27.49
C ASP A 79 -9.64 53.45 26.81
N GLY A 80 -10.78 54.04 27.17
CA GLY A 80 -11.31 55.29 26.63
C GLY A 80 -12.06 55.11 25.31
N ALA A 81 -12.81 56.16 24.91
CA ALA A 81 -13.72 56.09 23.77
C ALA A 81 -13.03 55.88 22.42
N GLU A 82 -11.84 56.46 22.24
CA GLU A 82 -11.11 56.42 20.96
C GLU A 82 -10.48 55.06 20.69
N ALA A 83 -9.79 54.47 21.67
CA ALA A 83 -9.21 53.13 21.56
C ALA A 83 -10.28 52.04 21.42
N THR A 84 -11.41 52.18 22.12
CA THR A 84 -12.54 51.25 22.00
C THR A 84 -13.17 51.34 20.61
N ALA A 85 -13.32 52.54 20.05
CA ALA A 85 -13.82 52.73 18.68
C ALA A 85 -12.87 52.18 17.61
N GLU A 86 -11.56 52.24 17.83
CA GLU A 86 -10.57 51.66 16.92
C GLU A 86 -10.59 50.13 16.93
N LEU A 87 -10.60 49.52 18.11
CA LEU A 87 -10.76 48.07 18.25
C LEU A 87 -12.06 47.60 17.59
N ARG A 88 -13.14 48.38 17.75
CA ARG A 88 -14.43 48.07 17.14
C ARG A 88 -14.38 48.11 15.62
N ARG A 89 -13.82 49.18 15.03
CA ARG A 89 -13.64 49.29 13.57
C ARG A 89 -12.84 48.13 13.00
N TRP A 90 -11.78 47.72 13.70
CA TRP A 90 -10.99 46.57 13.28
C TRP A 90 -11.78 45.26 13.39
N PHE A 91 -12.51 45.05 14.50
CA PHE A 91 -13.33 43.85 14.69
C PHE A 91 -14.43 43.75 13.63
N ASP A 92 -15.16 44.83 13.38
CA ASP A 92 -16.20 44.87 12.35
C ASP A 92 -15.61 44.55 10.95
N ALA A 93 -14.46 45.14 10.62
CA ALA A 93 -13.78 44.88 9.34
C ALA A 93 -13.28 43.42 9.22
N ALA A 94 -12.74 42.87 10.31
CA ALA A 94 -12.27 41.48 10.34
C ALA A 94 -13.43 40.51 10.14
N VAL A 95 -14.54 40.72 10.87
CA VAL A 95 -15.75 39.88 10.76
C VAL A 95 -16.37 39.98 9.36
N ASP A 96 -16.44 41.18 8.78
CA ASP A 96 -17.00 41.38 7.44
C ASP A 96 -16.20 40.61 6.38
N VAL A 97 -14.86 40.68 6.42
CA VAL A 97 -13.99 39.92 5.51
C VAL A 97 -14.22 38.41 5.66
N THR A 98 -14.25 37.90 6.90
CA THR A 98 -14.43 36.45 7.12
C THR A 98 -15.82 35.97 6.69
N ILE A 99 -16.87 36.78 6.86
CA ILE A 99 -18.23 36.45 6.38
C ILE A 99 -18.26 36.42 4.85
N GLU A 100 -17.66 37.40 4.18
CA GLU A 100 -17.62 37.48 2.71
C GLU A 100 -16.85 36.29 2.10
N GLU A 101 -15.73 35.89 2.69
CA GLU A 101 -14.94 34.71 2.27
C GLU A 101 -15.75 33.41 2.27
N HIS A 102 -16.73 33.28 3.18
CA HIS A 102 -17.59 32.11 3.30
C HIS A 102 -18.95 32.30 2.62
N ALA A 103 -19.06 33.25 1.69
CA ALA A 103 -20.29 33.60 0.96
C ALA A 103 -21.50 33.87 1.89
N GLY A 104 -21.23 34.34 3.11
CA GLY A 104 -22.24 34.77 4.06
C GLY A 104 -22.68 36.21 3.79
N SER A 105 -23.74 36.63 4.46
CA SER A 105 -24.14 38.04 4.46
C SER A 105 -24.53 38.50 5.85
N LEU A 106 -24.20 39.75 6.16
CA LEU A 106 -24.54 40.37 7.43
C LEU A 106 -26.05 40.66 7.47
N VAL A 107 -26.70 40.17 8.52
CA VAL A 107 -28.15 40.27 8.70
C VAL A 107 -28.52 41.44 9.58
N ASP A 108 -27.79 41.63 10.68
CA ASP A 108 -28.02 42.74 11.61
C ASP A 108 -26.73 43.06 12.38
N ARG A 109 -26.61 44.33 12.75
CA ARG A 109 -25.51 44.88 13.53
C ARG A 109 -26.12 45.81 14.58
N SER A 110 -26.29 45.30 15.80
CA SER A 110 -26.99 46.00 16.87
C SER A 110 -26.07 46.12 18.10
N GLY A 111 -25.66 47.35 18.42
CA GLY A 111 -24.81 47.61 19.58
C GLY A 111 -23.48 46.85 19.47
N ASP A 112 -23.20 45.98 20.44
CA ASP A 112 -21.96 45.22 20.47
C ASP A 112 -21.98 43.89 19.68
N GLY A 113 -23.17 43.41 19.32
CA GLY A 113 -23.38 42.14 18.64
C GLY A 113 -23.61 42.23 17.13
N MET A 114 -23.29 41.15 16.42
CA MET A 114 -23.46 40.96 14.98
C MET A 114 -24.19 39.65 14.71
N VAL A 115 -25.07 39.65 13.71
CA VAL A 115 -25.76 38.45 13.24
C VAL A 115 -25.54 38.31 11.74
N ALA A 116 -25.11 37.13 11.29
CA ALA A 116 -24.84 36.83 9.89
C ALA A 116 -25.56 35.55 9.44
N GLU A 117 -26.00 35.51 8.18
CA GLU A 117 -26.56 34.34 7.52
C GLU A 117 -25.51 33.70 6.63
N LEU A 118 -25.28 32.40 6.80
CA LEU A 118 -24.23 31.67 6.12
C LEU A 118 -24.81 30.46 5.37
N PRO A 119 -24.15 29.99 4.29
CA PRO A 119 -24.68 28.92 3.45
C PRO A 119 -24.89 27.62 4.22
N THR A 120 -23.92 27.23 5.05
CA THR A 120 -23.94 26.00 5.85
C THR A 120 -23.55 26.25 7.31
N ALA A 121 -23.87 25.28 8.17
CA ALA A 121 -23.49 25.35 9.58
C ALA A 121 -21.97 25.22 9.80
N SER A 122 -21.25 24.57 8.86
CA SER A 122 -19.79 24.46 8.92
C SER A 122 -19.14 25.81 8.66
N ASP A 123 -19.60 26.53 7.63
CA ASP A 123 -19.18 27.90 7.35
C ASP A 123 -19.35 28.80 8.59
N ALA A 124 -20.47 28.66 9.31
CA ALA A 124 -20.74 29.44 10.51
C ALA A 124 -19.83 29.13 11.69
N ILE A 125 -19.42 27.88 11.83
CA ILE A 125 -18.45 27.49 12.85
C ILE A 125 -17.05 27.98 12.47
N GLU A 126 -16.65 27.87 11.20
CA GLU A 126 -15.35 28.32 10.69
C GLU A 126 -15.19 29.83 10.82
N VAL A 127 -16.20 30.61 10.45
CA VAL A 127 -16.20 32.07 10.67
C VAL A 127 -16.05 32.39 12.16
N ALA A 128 -16.79 31.72 13.06
CA ALA A 128 -16.67 31.95 14.49
C ALA A 128 -15.26 31.63 15.03
N GLN A 129 -14.66 30.52 14.60
CA GLN A 129 -13.31 30.10 15.02
C GLN A 129 -12.23 31.03 14.44
N SER A 130 -12.34 31.46 13.20
CA SER A 130 -11.42 32.40 12.56
C SER A 130 -11.46 33.76 13.25
N VAL A 131 -12.64 34.27 13.58
CA VAL A 131 -12.79 35.50 14.38
C VAL A 131 -12.15 35.34 15.76
N HIS A 132 -12.34 34.21 16.44
CA HIS A 132 -11.68 33.96 17.73
C HIS A 132 -10.15 33.89 17.63
N ARG A 133 -9.59 33.29 16.57
CA ARG A 133 -8.14 33.27 16.30
C ARG A 133 -7.58 34.67 16.07
N LEU A 134 -8.24 35.46 15.21
CA LEU A 134 -7.85 36.85 14.94
C LEU A 134 -7.85 37.70 16.23
N LEU A 135 -8.84 37.51 17.10
CA LEU A 135 -8.90 38.18 18.40
C LEU A 135 -7.77 37.74 19.35
N ALA A 136 -7.40 36.46 19.33
CA ALA A 136 -6.29 35.94 20.12
C ALA A 136 -4.94 36.49 19.64
N ASP A 137 -4.68 36.50 18.33
CA ASP A 137 -3.44 37.04 17.75
C ASP A 137 -3.29 38.54 18.03
N ARG A 138 -4.39 39.29 17.91
CA ARG A 138 -4.41 40.72 18.26
C ARG A 138 -4.19 40.94 19.75
N SER A 139 -4.70 40.05 20.60
CA SER A 139 -4.48 40.11 22.06
C SER A 139 -3.01 39.89 22.42
N LEU A 140 -2.28 39.06 21.66
CA LEU A 140 -0.86 38.80 21.86
C LEU A 140 0.02 39.96 21.39
N SER A 141 -0.37 40.64 20.30
CA SER A 141 0.37 41.76 19.72
C SER A 141 0.11 43.10 20.44
N ALA A 142 -1.02 43.26 21.13
CA ALA A 142 -1.36 44.43 21.95
C ALA A 142 -0.91 44.25 23.42
N GLY A 143 0.40 44.35 23.67
CA GLY A 143 1.08 43.95 24.92
C GLY A 143 0.72 44.64 26.26
N SER A 144 -0.47 45.22 26.44
CA SER A 144 -0.89 45.81 27.73
C SER A 144 -2.42 45.91 27.98
N GLY A 145 -3.28 45.47 27.05
CA GLY A 145 -4.73 45.70 27.10
C GLY A 145 -5.60 44.55 27.65
N GLY A 146 -5.02 43.45 28.13
CA GLY A 146 -5.77 42.25 28.52
C GLY A 146 -6.46 41.52 27.34
N PRO A 147 -6.86 40.24 27.51
CA PRO A 147 -7.35 39.41 26.42
C PRO A 147 -8.64 39.97 25.81
N ILE A 148 -8.69 40.02 24.48
CA ILE A 148 -9.88 40.37 23.70
C ILE A 148 -10.57 39.06 23.33
N ARG A 149 -11.87 38.96 23.59
CA ARG A 149 -12.66 37.73 23.38
C ARG A 149 -14.02 38.08 22.80
N ALA A 150 -14.61 37.15 22.06
CA ALA A 150 -15.99 37.22 21.62
C ALA A 150 -16.76 35.99 22.12
N ARG A 151 -18.08 36.08 22.16
CA ARG A 151 -19.02 34.96 22.32
C ARG A 151 -19.62 34.66 20.95
N ALA A 152 -19.88 33.39 20.69
CA ALA A 152 -20.49 32.98 19.44
C ALA A 152 -21.61 31.95 19.65
N GLY A 153 -22.70 32.12 18.93
CA GLY A 153 -23.84 31.21 18.88
C GLY A 153 -24.17 30.84 17.44
N VAL A 154 -24.26 29.54 17.16
CA VAL A 154 -24.55 29.03 15.80
C VAL A 154 -25.81 28.18 15.81
N ALA A 155 -26.78 28.55 14.97
CA ALA A 155 -28.00 27.78 14.77
C ALA A 155 -28.28 27.52 13.28
N PHE A 156 -29.07 26.49 12.98
CA PHE A 156 -29.49 26.18 11.62
C PHE A 156 -31.01 26.01 11.56
N GLY A 157 -31.68 26.74 10.67
CA GLY A 157 -33.13 26.65 10.56
C GLY A 157 -33.74 27.70 9.65
N ALA A 158 -35.05 27.90 9.77
CA ALA A 158 -35.81 28.78 8.90
C ALA A 158 -35.58 30.27 9.24
N LEU A 159 -35.39 31.08 8.19
CA LEU A 159 -35.39 32.53 8.21
C LEU A 159 -36.52 33.07 7.32
N TYR A 160 -37.15 34.15 7.80
CA TYR A 160 -38.20 34.90 7.12
C TYR A 160 -37.71 36.30 6.82
N ARG A 161 -37.80 36.71 5.57
CA ARG A 161 -37.38 38.04 5.11
C ARG A 161 -38.61 38.90 4.86
N ARG A 162 -38.60 40.12 5.42
CA ARG A 162 -39.62 41.14 5.18
C ARG A 162 -38.92 42.48 4.94
N GLY A 163 -38.69 42.81 3.67
CA GLY A 163 -37.84 43.96 3.31
C GLY A 163 -36.39 43.74 3.77
N ALA A 164 -35.80 44.74 4.45
CA ALA A 164 -34.45 44.65 5.01
C ALA A 164 -34.38 43.89 6.35
N THR A 165 -35.52 43.47 6.91
CA THR A 165 -35.58 42.82 8.22
C THR A 165 -35.65 41.31 8.06
N VAL A 166 -34.74 40.59 8.72
CA VAL A 166 -34.70 39.13 8.76
C VAL A 166 -35.05 38.67 10.17
N THR A 167 -36.05 37.80 10.27
CA THR A 167 -36.56 37.25 11.53
C THR A 167 -36.69 35.74 11.39
N GLY A 168 -36.66 34.99 12.49
CA GLY A 168 -36.93 33.56 12.43
C GLY A 168 -36.29 32.76 13.55
N PRO A 169 -36.79 31.53 13.79
CA PRO A 169 -36.37 30.71 14.91
C PRO A 169 -34.86 30.45 14.94
N ALA A 170 -34.21 30.30 13.78
CA ALA A 170 -32.75 30.12 13.72
C ALA A 170 -31.97 31.36 14.21
N ARG A 171 -32.49 32.56 13.94
CA ARG A 171 -31.88 33.80 14.42
C ARG A 171 -32.02 33.94 15.93
N ASP A 172 -33.22 33.71 16.45
CA ASP A 172 -33.52 33.83 17.87
C ASP A 172 -32.75 32.78 18.69
N GLU A 173 -32.61 31.57 18.15
CA GLU A 173 -31.81 30.49 18.72
C GLU A 173 -30.31 30.81 18.71
N ALA A 174 -29.75 31.31 17.60
CA ALA A 174 -28.35 31.72 17.53
C ALA A 174 -28.01 32.83 18.53
N ALA A 175 -28.87 33.84 18.66
CA ALA A 175 -28.71 34.91 19.65
C ALA A 175 -28.80 34.37 21.10
N GLY A 176 -29.72 33.43 21.36
CA GLY A 176 -29.82 32.78 22.67
C GLY A 176 -28.57 31.95 23.01
N LEU A 177 -27.98 31.28 22.03
CA LEU A 177 -26.74 30.50 22.18
C LEU A 177 -25.52 31.40 22.42
N GLU A 178 -25.41 32.53 21.70
CA GLU A 178 -24.34 33.50 21.90
C GLU A 178 -24.38 34.05 23.33
N ALA A 179 -25.55 34.51 23.79
CA ALA A 179 -25.71 35.06 25.13
C ALA A 179 -25.36 34.04 26.24
N ALA A 180 -25.57 32.74 25.99
CA ALA A 180 -25.24 31.64 26.89
C ALA A 180 -23.78 31.16 26.76
N ALA A 181 -23.04 31.57 25.74
CA ALA A 181 -21.67 31.13 25.52
C ALA A 181 -20.70 31.75 26.55
N PRO A 182 -19.72 30.99 27.06
CA PRO A 182 -18.67 31.58 27.90
C PRO A 182 -17.79 32.50 27.05
N PRO A 183 -17.08 33.48 27.65
CA PRO A 183 -16.12 34.31 26.93
C PRO A 183 -15.09 33.49 26.13
N GLY A 184 -15.03 33.71 24.81
CA GLY A 184 -14.16 32.96 23.88
C GLY A 184 -14.72 31.60 23.45
N GLY A 185 -15.94 31.25 23.87
CA GLY A 185 -16.60 30.00 23.52
C GLY A 185 -17.59 30.13 22.37
N VAL A 186 -17.79 29.02 21.65
CA VAL A 186 -18.82 28.88 20.62
C VAL A 186 -19.84 27.84 21.07
N LEU A 187 -21.12 28.21 21.12
CA LEU A 187 -22.23 27.28 21.35
C LEU A 187 -23.00 27.03 20.06
N VAL A 188 -23.42 25.78 19.86
CA VAL A 188 -24.06 25.32 18.63
C VAL A 188 -25.39 24.62 18.97
N SER A 189 -26.45 24.91 18.21
CA SER A 189 -27.73 24.18 18.28
C SER A 189 -27.56 22.71 17.90
N GLU A 190 -28.49 21.85 18.33
CA GLU A 190 -28.49 20.42 17.99
C GLU A 190 -28.45 20.16 16.48
N TRP A 191 -29.24 20.89 15.69
CA TRP A 191 -29.29 20.71 14.23
C TRP A 191 -28.01 21.17 13.55
N ALA A 192 -27.46 22.32 13.95
CA ALA A 192 -26.17 22.79 13.44
C ALA A 192 -25.05 21.79 13.80
N TRP A 193 -25.03 21.25 15.03
CA TRP A 193 -24.09 20.22 15.43
C TRP A 193 -24.24 18.92 14.61
N ARG A 194 -25.47 18.43 14.41
CA ARG A 194 -25.74 17.22 13.60
C ARG A 194 -25.27 17.37 12.15
N LEU A 195 -25.41 18.57 11.59
CA LEU A 195 -24.96 18.88 10.24
C LEU A 195 -23.43 19.00 10.14
N CYS A 196 -22.74 19.36 11.23
CA CYS A 196 -21.29 19.60 11.25
C CYS A 196 -20.44 18.52 11.91
N ARG A 197 -21.05 17.47 12.49
CA ARG A 197 -20.37 16.42 13.28
C ARG A 197 -19.20 15.71 12.56
N GLY A 198 -19.11 15.84 11.24
CA GLY A 198 -17.99 15.35 10.43
C GLY A 198 -16.93 16.38 10.04
N HIS A 199 -17.26 17.68 10.03
CA HIS A 199 -16.49 18.74 9.34
C HIS A 199 -15.52 19.52 10.24
N VAL A 200 -15.68 19.47 11.55
CA VAL A 200 -14.88 20.26 12.50
C VAL A 200 -14.51 19.35 13.66
N GLY A 201 -13.30 19.50 14.22
CA GLY A 201 -12.76 18.77 15.38
C GLY A 201 -13.60 18.91 16.66
N LEU A 202 -14.84 18.44 16.61
CA LEU A 202 -15.84 18.41 17.66
C LEU A 202 -15.51 17.24 18.57
N ASP A 203 -14.81 17.50 19.67
CA ASP A 203 -14.80 16.55 20.79
C ASP A 203 -16.24 16.41 21.31
N PRO A 204 -16.81 15.20 21.43
CA PRO A 204 -18.04 14.97 22.17
C PRO A 204 -17.80 15.17 23.68
N GLY A 205 -17.42 16.40 24.05
CA GLY A 205 -17.38 16.85 25.43
C GLY A 205 -18.79 16.74 26.01
N ARG A 206 -18.93 15.84 26.98
CA ARG A 206 -20.15 15.50 27.74
C ARG A 206 -21.22 16.62 27.76
N PRO A 207 -22.51 16.29 27.58
CA PRO A 207 -23.59 17.27 27.74
C PRO A 207 -23.54 17.78 29.18
N ARG A 208 -23.12 19.03 29.38
CA ARG A 208 -23.18 19.66 30.69
C ARG A 208 -23.88 21.01 30.62
N GLN A 209 -25.15 20.86 30.98
CA GLN A 209 -26.16 21.79 31.46
C GLN A 209 -26.96 22.54 30.39
N PRO A 210 -28.30 22.31 30.31
CA PRO A 210 -29.19 23.19 29.59
C PRO A 210 -29.09 24.59 30.22
N HIS A 211 -28.70 25.58 29.43
CA HIS A 211 -28.82 26.97 29.83
C HIS A 211 -30.26 27.42 29.59
N PRO A 212 -30.98 27.94 30.61
CA PRO A 212 -32.32 28.45 30.41
C PRO A 212 -32.24 29.78 29.64
N GLY A 213 -32.56 29.74 28.35
CA GLY A 213 -32.84 30.94 27.56
C GLY A 213 -34.23 31.49 27.89
N PRO A 214 -34.49 32.80 27.69
CA PRO A 214 -35.76 33.44 27.99
C PRO A 214 -36.80 33.16 26.90
N SER A 215 -37.21 31.91 26.71
CA SER A 215 -38.53 31.56 26.15
C SER A 215 -38.88 30.12 26.50
N GLU A 216 -40.13 29.86 26.87
CA GLU A 216 -40.66 28.55 27.29
C GLU A 216 -40.72 27.49 26.16
N SER A 217 -40.04 27.70 25.03
CA SER A 217 -39.93 26.71 23.95
C SER A 217 -38.54 26.07 23.93
N ALA A 218 -38.53 24.81 24.40
CA ALA A 218 -37.47 23.80 24.30
C ALA A 218 -36.24 23.97 25.22
N ALA A 219 -36.13 23.04 26.16
CA ALA A 219 -34.84 22.54 26.64
C ALA A 219 -34.10 21.90 25.45
N ALA A 220 -33.49 22.72 24.60
CA ALA A 220 -32.66 22.25 23.49
C ALA A 220 -31.29 21.82 24.04
N GLU A 221 -30.78 20.68 23.59
CA GLU A 221 -29.40 20.29 23.85
C GLU A 221 -28.47 21.24 23.07
N CYS A 222 -27.73 22.08 23.80
CA CYS A 222 -26.72 22.97 23.22
C CYS A 222 -25.34 22.30 23.32
N TYR A 223 -24.56 22.38 22.25
CA TYR A 223 -23.24 21.77 22.17
C TYR A 223 -22.18 22.87 22.27
N ARG A 224 -21.19 22.71 23.15
CA ARG A 224 -20.03 23.62 23.23
C ARG A 224 -18.89 23.10 22.38
N LEU A 225 -18.37 23.94 21.49
CA LEU A 225 -17.10 23.67 20.82
C LEU A 225 -15.97 23.79 21.85
N ALA A 226 -15.38 22.64 22.22
CA ALA A 226 -14.14 22.62 22.98
C ALA A 226 -12.98 22.89 22.00
N PRO A 227 -12.04 23.80 22.31
CA PRO A 227 -10.79 23.85 21.57
C PRO A 227 -10.10 22.50 21.74
N VAL A 228 -9.62 21.90 20.64
CA VAL A 228 -8.76 20.71 20.70
C VAL A 228 -7.54 21.11 21.51
N THR A 229 -7.40 20.57 22.72
CA THR A 229 -6.20 20.84 23.53
C THR A 229 -5.00 20.24 22.81
N ALA A 230 -3.96 21.05 22.60
CA ALA A 230 -2.71 20.63 21.93
C ALA A 230 -2.09 19.35 22.54
N SER A 231 -2.36 19.07 23.82
CA SER A 231 -1.94 17.85 24.52
C SER A 231 -2.57 16.55 23.97
N GLU A 232 -3.60 16.62 23.13
CA GLU A 232 -4.29 15.46 22.55
C GLU A 232 -4.06 15.31 21.04
N LEU A 233 -3.24 16.17 20.42
CA LEU A 233 -2.85 16.09 19.03
C LEU A 233 -1.49 15.40 18.93
N LEU A 234 -1.29 14.59 17.88
CA LEU A 234 0.06 14.29 17.42
C LEU A 234 0.76 15.62 17.13
N ALA A 235 2.04 15.72 17.50
CA ALA A 235 2.84 16.86 17.08
C ALA A 235 2.84 16.94 15.55
N LEU A 236 2.89 18.17 15.00
CA LEU A 236 3.10 18.33 13.57
C LEU A 236 4.44 17.66 13.22
N PRO A 237 4.51 16.85 12.14
CA PRO A 237 5.78 16.23 11.74
C PRO A 237 6.86 17.30 11.57
N VAL A 238 8.04 17.09 12.14
CA VAL A 238 9.08 18.14 12.22
C VAL A 238 9.54 18.59 10.83
N ALA A 239 9.55 17.70 9.85
CA ALA A 239 9.78 18.01 8.44
C ALA A 239 8.81 19.08 7.88
N LEU A 240 7.61 19.20 8.47
CA LEU A 240 6.59 20.19 8.16
C LEU A 240 6.51 21.32 9.19
N ASP A 241 7.43 21.39 10.16
CA ASP A 241 7.50 22.47 11.15
C ASP A 241 8.64 23.48 10.87
N GLY A 242 9.12 23.55 9.63
CA GLY A 242 10.21 24.46 9.25
C GLY A 242 9.83 25.95 9.30
N THR A 243 10.61 26.78 9.99
CA THR A 243 10.52 28.25 9.82
C THR A 243 11.14 28.64 8.50
N PHE A 244 10.41 29.39 7.68
CA PHE A 244 10.91 29.84 6.40
C PHE A 244 11.24 31.33 6.44
N ARG A 245 12.32 31.70 5.75
CA ARG A 245 12.84 33.07 5.73
C ARG A 245 11.87 34.10 5.16
N PHE A 246 11.06 33.70 4.18
CA PHE A 246 10.10 34.57 3.51
C PHE A 246 8.67 34.01 3.61
N PRO A 247 7.65 34.90 3.65
CA PRO A 247 6.25 34.50 3.53
C PRO A 247 5.96 33.75 2.22
N LEU A 248 4.86 33.01 2.19
CA LEU A 248 4.37 32.38 0.96
C LEU A 248 3.81 33.49 0.04
N VAL A 249 4.27 33.55 -1.21
CA VAL A 249 3.86 34.56 -2.20
C VAL A 249 3.51 33.88 -3.53
N GLY A 250 2.49 34.37 -4.24
CA GLY A 250 2.10 33.90 -5.57
C GLY A 250 1.50 32.48 -5.58
N ARG A 251 0.92 32.04 -4.47
CA ARG A 251 0.40 30.66 -4.28
C ARG A 251 -1.06 30.61 -3.82
N ASP A 252 -1.80 31.70 -3.97
CA ASP A 252 -3.19 31.80 -3.51
C ASP A 252 -4.11 30.79 -4.20
N GLU A 253 -4.02 30.67 -5.54
CA GLU A 253 -4.85 29.73 -6.30
C GLU A 253 -4.52 28.25 -5.99
N PRO A 254 -3.24 27.80 -6.03
CA PRO A 254 -2.88 26.45 -5.58
C PRO A 254 -3.30 26.16 -4.13
N MET A 255 -3.10 27.10 -3.21
CA MET A 255 -3.50 26.91 -1.80
C MET A 255 -5.01 26.78 -1.67
N ALA A 256 -5.79 27.64 -2.33
CA ALA A 256 -7.24 27.58 -2.29
C ALA A 256 -7.78 26.25 -2.87
N GLU A 257 -7.14 25.66 -3.89
CA GLU A 257 -7.50 24.32 -4.35
C GLU A 257 -7.19 23.24 -3.29
N LEU A 258 -6.00 23.29 -2.67
CA LEU A 258 -5.66 22.34 -1.60
C LEU A 258 -6.63 22.43 -0.41
N GLU A 259 -6.99 23.64 -0.01
CA GLU A 259 -7.96 23.88 1.05
C GLU A 259 -9.34 23.35 0.67
N ARG A 260 -9.84 23.61 -0.56
CA ARG A 260 -11.10 23.01 -1.04
C ARG A 260 -11.09 21.49 -0.92
N ARG A 261 -9.99 20.87 -1.37
CA ARG A 261 -9.79 19.40 -1.31
C ARG A 261 -9.71 18.86 0.10
N TRP A 262 -9.14 19.64 1.01
CA TRP A 262 -9.14 19.32 2.44
C TRP A 262 -10.56 19.36 3.03
N HIS A 263 -11.36 20.37 2.71
CA HIS A 263 -12.75 20.44 3.17
C HIS A 263 -13.59 19.27 2.65
N GLU A 264 -13.42 18.87 1.37
CA GLU A 264 -14.05 17.66 0.82
C GLU A 264 -13.67 16.39 1.62
N ALA A 265 -12.39 16.26 2.00
CA ALA A 265 -11.92 15.18 2.85
C ALA A 265 -12.57 15.22 4.23
N CYS A 266 -12.66 16.38 4.88
CA CYS A 266 -13.38 16.54 6.14
C CYS A 266 -14.85 16.11 6.02
N SER A 267 -15.49 16.31 4.87
CA SER A 267 -16.86 15.83 4.60
C SER A 267 -17.01 14.31 4.45
N GLY A 268 -15.91 13.55 4.49
CA GLY A 268 -15.91 12.09 4.31
C GLY A 268 -15.64 11.62 2.88
N HIS A 269 -15.23 12.53 1.98
CA HIS A 269 -14.86 12.18 0.61
C HIS A 269 -13.34 12.07 0.50
N PHE A 270 -12.85 10.87 0.21
CA PHE A 270 -11.42 10.67 -0.03
C PHE A 270 -10.89 11.59 -1.13
N SER A 271 -9.83 12.33 -0.82
CA SER A 271 -9.31 13.40 -1.67
C SER A 271 -7.84 13.18 -2.01
N PRO A 272 -7.54 12.55 -3.16
CA PRO A 272 -6.17 12.37 -3.61
C PRO A 272 -5.73 13.54 -4.50
N VAL A 273 -4.64 14.19 -4.09
CA VAL A 273 -4.06 15.35 -4.77
C VAL A 273 -2.58 15.12 -5.04
N MET A 274 -2.14 15.46 -6.25
CA MET A 274 -0.74 15.37 -6.68
C MET A 274 -0.23 16.76 -7.06
N LEU A 275 0.74 17.25 -6.29
CA LEU A 275 1.46 18.49 -6.56
C LEU A 275 2.64 18.22 -7.51
N SER A 276 2.63 18.87 -8.66
CA SER A 276 3.69 18.73 -9.66
C SER A 276 4.43 20.04 -9.89
N GLY A 277 5.68 19.96 -10.31
CA GLY A 277 6.47 21.13 -10.71
C GLY A 277 7.96 20.94 -10.56
N GLU A 278 8.72 21.93 -11.02
CA GLU A 278 10.18 21.90 -11.08
C GLU A 278 10.86 21.76 -9.69
N PRO A 279 12.13 21.32 -9.63
CA PRO A 279 12.92 21.37 -8.41
C PRO A 279 12.96 22.79 -7.82
N GLY A 280 12.78 22.91 -6.50
CA GLY A 280 12.83 24.23 -5.82
C GLY A 280 11.63 25.15 -6.06
N ILE A 281 10.60 24.70 -6.78
CA ILE A 281 9.39 25.50 -7.07
C ILE A 281 8.49 25.75 -5.85
N GLY A 282 8.77 25.11 -4.71
CA GLY A 282 8.02 25.29 -3.45
C GLY A 282 6.92 24.25 -3.19
N LYS A 283 6.96 23.06 -3.80
CA LYS A 283 5.99 21.96 -3.53
C LYS A 283 5.91 21.60 -2.05
N THR A 284 7.04 21.22 -1.45
CA THR A 284 7.13 20.90 -0.02
C THR A 284 6.71 22.08 0.84
N ARG A 285 7.10 23.32 0.48
CA ARG A 285 6.66 24.52 1.21
C ARG A 285 5.13 24.66 1.21
N LEU A 286 4.49 24.47 0.06
CA LEU A 286 3.03 24.56 -0.05
C LEU A 286 2.34 23.46 0.78
N ALA A 287 2.88 22.24 0.75
CA ALA A 287 2.41 21.13 1.59
C ALA A 287 2.59 21.44 3.09
N THR A 288 3.71 22.05 3.47
CA THR A 288 3.97 22.50 4.84
C THR A 288 2.95 23.54 5.31
N GLU A 289 2.65 24.56 4.50
CA GLU A 289 1.67 25.58 4.85
C GLU A 289 0.26 25.00 5.02
N LEU A 290 -0.16 24.10 4.12
CA LEU A 290 -1.41 23.36 4.30
C LEU A 290 -1.40 22.54 5.59
N ALA A 291 -0.32 21.78 5.82
CA ALA A 291 -0.17 20.91 7.00
C ALA A 291 -0.30 21.69 8.32
N ARG A 292 0.30 22.88 8.40
CA ARG A 292 0.15 23.78 9.55
C ARG A 292 -1.28 24.23 9.76
N THR A 293 -1.94 24.66 8.68
CA THR A 293 -3.34 25.11 8.72
C THR A 293 -4.24 23.99 9.22
N VAL A 294 -4.13 22.78 8.66
CA VAL A 294 -5.02 21.66 9.01
C VAL A 294 -4.69 21.05 10.39
N HIS A 295 -3.41 21.04 10.79
CA HIS A 295 -3.01 20.64 12.14
C HIS A 295 -3.61 21.59 13.20
N GLY A 296 -3.59 22.89 12.92
CA GLY A 296 -4.26 23.91 13.75
C GLY A 296 -5.79 23.74 13.83
N GLN A 297 -6.40 23.07 12.85
CA GLN A 297 -7.83 22.67 12.88
C GLN A 297 -8.08 21.36 13.65
N GLY A 298 -7.02 20.71 14.15
CA GLY A 298 -7.09 19.47 14.92
C GLY A 298 -6.96 18.19 14.09
N ALA A 299 -6.48 18.27 12.85
CA ALA A 299 -6.23 17.12 12.00
C ALA A 299 -5.06 16.25 12.48
N ILE A 300 -5.05 14.97 12.07
CA ILE A 300 -3.84 14.15 12.10
C ILE A 300 -3.05 14.46 10.84
N VAL A 301 -1.79 14.86 10.98
CA VAL A 301 -0.87 15.05 9.86
C VAL A 301 0.19 13.98 9.93
N LEU A 302 0.34 13.22 8.85
CA LEU A 302 1.35 12.18 8.69
C LEU A 302 2.27 12.58 7.53
N TYR A 303 3.57 12.43 7.70
CA TYR A 303 4.54 12.81 6.68
C TYR A 303 5.52 11.69 6.39
N GLY A 304 5.76 11.43 5.10
CA GLY A 304 6.87 10.61 4.67
C GLY A 304 7.39 11.05 3.31
N ALA A 305 8.69 10.86 3.10
CA ALA A 305 9.36 11.22 1.86
C ALA A 305 10.10 10.02 1.27
N SER A 306 10.10 9.93 -0.06
CA SER A 306 11.03 9.06 -0.77
C SER A 306 12.46 9.59 -0.62
N ASP A 307 13.44 8.70 -0.66
CA ASP A 307 14.85 9.08 -0.56
C ASP A 307 15.50 9.04 -1.95
N PRO A 308 16.12 10.14 -2.42
CA PRO A 308 16.75 10.18 -3.73
C PRO A 308 18.00 9.29 -3.84
N ASP A 309 18.62 8.94 -2.70
CA ASP A 309 19.86 8.19 -2.65
C ASP A 309 19.65 6.71 -2.30
N LEU A 310 18.46 6.30 -1.84
CA LEU A 310 18.20 4.94 -1.35
C LEU A 310 16.86 4.36 -1.83
N ASP A 311 16.92 3.21 -2.50
CA ASP A 311 15.76 2.47 -3.00
C ASP A 311 15.09 1.61 -1.90
N VAL A 312 14.73 2.21 -0.76
CA VAL A 312 14.06 1.48 0.34
C VAL A 312 12.56 1.34 0.05
N PRO A 313 12.02 0.12 -0.08
CA PRO A 313 10.60 -0.07 -0.38
C PRO A 313 9.68 0.45 0.73
N TYR A 314 8.54 1.00 0.33
CA TYR A 314 7.48 1.52 1.20
C TYR A 314 7.91 2.63 2.17
N ARG A 315 9.14 3.14 2.07
CA ARG A 315 9.71 4.12 2.98
C ARG A 315 8.81 5.32 3.30
N PRO A 316 8.17 6.02 2.33
CA PRO A 316 7.32 7.15 2.68
C PRO A 316 6.09 6.72 3.49
N PHE A 317 5.52 5.54 3.24
CA PHE A 317 4.43 5.01 4.07
C PHE A 317 4.90 4.58 5.45
N ALA A 318 6.03 3.88 5.53
CA ALA A 318 6.61 3.44 6.79
C ALA A 318 6.95 4.66 7.70
N ALA A 319 7.59 5.69 7.15
CA ALA A 319 7.91 6.92 7.87
C ALA A 319 6.64 7.61 8.39
N ALA A 320 5.65 7.83 7.52
CA ALA A 320 4.40 8.50 7.87
C ALA A 320 3.59 7.73 8.93
N LEU A 321 3.55 6.40 8.83
CA LEU A 321 2.81 5.57 9.78
C LEU A 321 3.57 5.39 11.10
N ALA A 322 4.91 5.39 11.10
CA ALA A 322 5.68 5.28 12.34
C ALA A 322 5.32 6.41 13.34
N GLU A 323 5.04 7.62 12.87
CA GLU A 323 4.61 8.75 13.70
C GLU A 323 3.27 8.52 14.39
N ALA A 324 2.39 7.69 13.81
CA ALA A 324 1.06 7.40 14.32
C ALA A 324 1.01 6.20 15.28
N ALA A 325 2.15 5.58 15.63
CA ALA A 325 2.20 4.34 16.42
C ALA A 325 1.42 4.44 17.74
N ALA A 326 1.54 5.57 18.43
CA ALA A 326 0.85 5.81 19.69
C ALA A 326 -0.69 5.87 19.56
N LEU A 327 -1.22 6.01 18.34
CA LEU A 327 -2.66 6.11 18.07
C LEU A 327 -3.30 4.79 17.63
N ASP A 328 -2.51 3.80 17.20
CA ASP A 328 -2.99 2.51 16.68
C ASP A 328 -2.13 1.34 17.23
N PRO A 329 -2.71 0.44 18.04
CA PRO A 329 -1.96 -0.68 18.63
C PRO A 329 -1.35 -1.64 17.62
N HIS A 330 -1.96 -1.84 16.45
CA HIS A 330 -1.42 -2.75 15.43
C HIS A 330 -0.14 -2.18 14.79
N LEU A 331 -0.07 -0.85 14.70
CA LEU A 331 1.10 -0.13 14.22
C LEU A 331 2.24 -0.13 15.25
N ASP A 332 1.92 0.08 16.52
CA ASP A 332 2.88 -0.09 17.62
C ASP A 332 3.41 -1.52 17.68
N ASP A 333 2.54 -2.53 17.57
CA ASP A 333 2.94 -3.94 17.51
C ASP A 333 3.92 -4.20 16.36
N ALA A 334 3.61 -3.71 15.15
CA ALA A 334 4.45 -3.90 13.97
C ALA A 334 5.82 -3.21 14.10
N LEU A 335 5.86 -1.97 14.59
CA LEU A 335 7.11 -1.22 14.83
C LEU A 335 7.99 -1.90 15.88
N ASN A 336 7.39 -2.55 16.87
CA ASN A 336 8.09 -3.33 17.89
C ASN A 336 8.43 -4.76 17.43
N GLY A 337 8.25 -5.08 16.15
CA GLY A 337 8.65 -6.35 15.54
C GLY A 337 7.73 -7.53 15.88
N ARG A 338 6.49 -7.29 16.31
CA ARG A 338 5.51 -8.35 16.53
C ARG A 338 4.95 -8.85 15.19
N PRO A 339 4.71 -10.16 15.04
CA PRO A 339 4.18 -10.71 13.81
C PRO A 339 2.75 -10.22 13.54
N GLY A 340 2.47 -9.85 12.29
CA GLY A 340 1.16 -9.41 11.84
C GLY A 340 1.20 -8.88 10.40
N PRO A 341 0.05 -8.54 9.80
CA PRO A 341 -0.03 -8.08 8.42
C PRO A 341 0.76 -6.80 8.10
N LEU A 342 0.99 -5.93 9.11
CA LEU A 342 1.79 -4.71 9.00
C LEU A 342 3.28 -4.92 9.25
N ALA A 343 3.69 -6.07 9.80
CA ALA A 343 5.11 -6.33 10.10
C ALA A 343 6.04 -6.19 8.87
N PRO A 344 5.64 -6.60 7.64
CA PRO A 344 6.45 -6.38 6.45
C PRO A 344 6.73 -4.90 6.12
N LEU A 345 5.96 -3.94 6.66
CA LEU A 345 6.21 -2.50 6.48
C LEU A 345 7.42 -2.01 7.30
N PHE A 346 7.73 -2.71 8.41
CA PHE A 346 8.83 -2.39 9.33
C PHE A 346 9.76 -3.60 9.50
N PRO A 347 10.36 -4.11 8.41
CA PRO A 347 11.16 -5.33 8.48
C PRO A 347 12.44 -5.03 9.28
N ALA A 348 12.54 -5.56 10.50
CA ALA A 348 13.78 -5.51 11.25
C ALA A 348 14.84 -6.37 10.54
N ALA A 349 16.04 -5.84 10.28
CA ALA A 349 17.17 -6.68 9.90
C ALA A 349 17.69 -7.46 11.12
N ARG A 350 16.94 -8.46 11.60
CA ARG A 350 17.48 -9.44 12.56
C ARG A 350 16.98 -10.85 12.28
N SER A 351 17.85 -11.66 11.68
CA SER A 351 18.71 -12.58 12.45
C SER A 351 19.57 -13.41 11.50
N GLU A 352 20.81 -13.62 11.89
CA GLU A 352 21.76 -14.59 11.36
C GLU A 352 21.23 -16.02 11.58
N GLY A 353 20.15 -16.37 10.92
CA GLY A 353 19.73 -17.74 10.77
C GLY A 353 20.33 -18.27 9.48
N ARG A 354 21.30 -19.20 9.56
CA ARG A 354 21.54 -20.19 8.49
C ARG A 354 20.33 -21.15 8.32
N GLY A 355 19.12 -20.63 8.48
CA GLY A 355 17.84 -21.33 8.44
C GLY A 355 17.07 -20.85 7.22
N ARG A 356 17.26 -21.59 6.13
CA ARG A 356 16.37 -21.76 4.95
C ARG A 356 15.48 -20.56 4.59
N PRO A 357 15.86 -19.76 3.57
CA PRO A 357 14.88 -19.08 2.73
C PRO A 357 14.24 -20.15 1.83
N ASP A 358 13.46 -21.06 2.41
CA ASP A 358 12.50 -21.83 1.65
C ASP A 358 11.19 -21.08 1.72
N ALA A 359 10.89 -20.37 0.64
CA ALA A 359 9.64 -19.69 0.38
C ALA A 359 8.49 -20.69 0.19
N GLU A 360 8.20 -21.47 1.23
CA GLU A 360 7.00 -22.31 1.40
C GLU A 360 6.44 -22.20 2.82
N ALA A 361 6.82 -21.15 3.57
CA ALA A 361 5.95 -20.62 4.61
C ALA A 361 4.85 -19.84 3.89
N GLY A 362 3.59 -20.17 4.17
CA GLY A 362 2.41 -19.77 3.41
C GLY A 362 2.41 -18.34 2.92
N SER A 363 1.83 -18.13 1.74
CA SER A 363 1.81 -16.85 1.03
C SER A 363 1.45 -15.71 1.99
N VAL A 364 2.46 -14.99 2.50
CA VAL A 364 2.21 -13.72 3.16
C VAL A 364 1.74 -12.81 2.04
N ASP A 365 0.44 -12.57 2.05
CA ASP A 365 -0.25 -11.91 0.97
C ASP A 365 0.14 -10.42 0.95
N ARG A 366 0.83 -10.00 -0.11
CA ARG A 366 1.16 -8.58 -0.35
C ARG A 366 -0.12 -7.73 -0.34
N LEU A 367 -1.24 -8.29 -0.78
CA LEU A 367 -2.54 -7.64 -0.69
C LEU A 367 -2.98 -7.46 0.76
N ALA A 368 -2.74 -8.43 1.64
CA ALA A 368 -3.04 -8.28 3.07
C ALA A 368 -2.23 -7.18 3.74
N LEU A 369 -0.95 -6.99 3.36
CA LEU A 369 -0.16 -5.83 3.79
C LEU A 369 -0.82 -4.53 3.30
N PHE A 370 -1.15 -4.46 2.01
CA PHE A 370 -1.73 -3.26 1.41
C PHE A 370 -3.09 -2.91 2.03
N ASP A 371 -3.96 -3.90 2.20
CA ASP A 371 -5.25 -3.78 2.89
C ASP A 371 -5.04 -3.26 4.31
N SER A 372 -4.08 -3.82 5.06
CA SER A 372 -3.83 -3.42 6.44
C SER A 372 -3.31 -1.99 6.56
N VAL A 373 -2.51 -1.52 5.59
CA VAL A 373 -2.09 -0.11 5.50
C VAL A 373 -3.30 0.79 5.27
N VAL A 374 -4.16 0.45 4.30
CA VAL A 374 -5.36 1.23 3.99
C VAL A 374 -6.34 1.24 5.17
N GLU A 375 -6.61 0.09 5.77
CA GLU A 375 -7.46 -0.02 6.96
C GLU A 375 -6.93 0.84 8.10
N THR A 376 -5.61 0.90 8.29
CA THR A 376 -4.98 1.75 9.32
C THR A 376 -5.21 3.23 9.02
N LEU A 377 -4.98 3.67 7.79
CA LEU A 377 -5.25 5.06 7.37
C LEU A 377 -6.74 5.42 7.53
N VAL A 378 -7.64 4.51 7.15
CA VAL A 378 -9.08 4.68 7.32
C VAL A 378 -9.46 4.76 8.80
N ARG A 379 -8.94 3.88 9.67
CA ARG A 379 -9.15 3.94 11.13
C ARG A 379 -8.68 5.25 11.73
N LEU A 380 -7.51 5.76 11.33
CA LEU A 380 -7.02 7.07 11.76
C LEU A 380 -7.99 8.19 11.32
N SER A 381 -8.45 8.15 10.06
CA SER A 381 -9.40 9.12 9.50
C SER A 381 -10.78 9.11 10.20
N GLN A 382 -11.17 7.96 10.76
CA GLN A 382 -12.40 7.82 11.57
C GLN A 382 -12.27 8.45 12.96
N ARG A 383 -11.05 8.60 13.48
CA ARG A 383 -10.81 9.32 14.74
C ARG A 383 -10.85 10.83 14.51
N ARG A 384 -10.05 11.32 13.55
CA ARG A 384 -9.97 12.74 13.14
C ARG A 384 -9.65 12.80 11.64
N PRO A 385 -10.02 13.87 10.92
CA PRO A 385 -9.56 14.06 9.55
C PRO A 385 -8.03 13.91 9.46
N THR A 386 -7.56 13.19 8.44
CA THR A 386 -6.14 12.84 8.28
C THR A 386 -5.60 13.40 6.97
N LEU A 387 -4.48 14.10 7.04
CA LEU A 387 -3.65 14.48 5.89
C LEU A 387 -2.42 13.56 5.85
N LEU A 388 -2.30 12.76 4.79
CA LEU A 388 -1.10 11.99 4.49
C LEU A 388 -0.29 12.70 3.41
N VAL A 389 0.88 13.24 3.77
CA VAL A 389 1.81 13.87 2.83
C VAL A 389 2.88 12.86 2.43
N LEU A 390 2.96 12.56 1.12
CA LEU A 390 3.99 11.72 0.52
C LEU A 390 4.86 12.58 -0.39
N ASP A 391 5.99 13.05 0.14
CA ASP A 391 6.87 13.95 -0.59
C ASP A 391 7.75 13.17 -1.58
N ASP A 392 8.03 13.80 -2.72
CA ASP A 392 9.09 13.39 -3.63
C ASP A 392 8.90 11.99 -4.27
N LEU A 393 7.65 11.64 -4.60
CA LEU A 393 7.22 10.34 -5.17
C LEU A 393 7.85 9.93 -6.51
N HIS A 394 8.61 10.81 -7.16
CA HIS A 394 9.36 10.48 -8.37
C HIS A 394 10.59 9.61 -8.10
N TRP A 395 10.99 9.45 -6.83
CA TRP A 395 11.95 8.42 -6.39
C TRP A 395 11.27 7.23 -5.70
N ALA A 396 9.94 7.13 -5.77
CA ALA A 396 9.24 5.99 -5.18
C ALA A 396 9.59 4.70 -5.91
N THR A 397 9.96 3.66 -5.15
CA THR A 397 10.18 2.32 -5.70
C THR A 397 8.89 1.76 -6.32
N PRO A 398 8.96 0.80 -7.26
CA PRO A 398 7.77 0.17 -7.85
C PRO A 398 6.77 -0.35 -6.81
N ALA A 399 7.27 -1.00 -5.75
CA ALA A 399 6.44 -1.50 -4.66
C ALA A 399 5.67 -0.36 -3.94
N THR A 400 6.33 0.77 -3.70
CA THR A 400 5.73 1.97 -3.08
C THR A 400 4.62 2.55 -3.96
N ALA A 401 4.84 2.63 -5.27
CA ALA A 401 3.84 3.11 -6.23
C ALA A 401 2.62 2.16 -6.31
N LEU A 402 2.82 0.84 -6.22
CA LEU A 402 1.74 -0.14 -6.15
C LEU A 402 0.90 0.01 -4.87
N LEU A 403 1.54 0.21 -3.72
CA LEU A 403 0.83 0.49 -2.46
C LEU A 403 0.03 1.79 -2.54
N LEU A 404 0.60 2.85 -3.11
CA LEU A 404 -0.11 4.10 -3.34
C LEU A 404 -1.33 3.89 -4.24
N ARG A 405 -1.18 3.18 -5.36
CA ARG A 405 -2.31 2.84 -6.24
C ARG A 405 -3.41 2.09 -5.47
N HIS A 406 -3.04 1.09 -4.68
CA HIS A 406 -4.01 0.35 -3.85
C HIS A 406 -4.74 1.27 -2.88
N ALA A 407 -4.02 2.17 -2.21
CA ALA A 407 -4.62 3.15 -1.30
C ALA A 407 -5.58 4.13 -1.98
N LEU A 408 -5.27 4.53 -3.22
CA LEU A 408 -6.14 5.39 -4.02
C LEU A 408 -7.45 4.69 -4.42
N ASP A 409 -7.40 3.39 -4.70
CA ASP A 409 -8.56 2.60 -5.12
C ASP A 409 -9.46 2.16 -3.94
N ALA A 410 -8.87 1.89 -2.77
CA ALA A 410 -9.53 1.18 -1.67
C ALA A 410 -10.15 2.06 -0.56
N ALA A 411 -10.00 3.39 -0.61
CA ALA A 411 -10.45 4.29 0.47
C ALA A 411 -11.66 5.22 0.17
N PRO A 412 -12.67 4.87 -0.66
CA PRO A 412 -13.62 5.82 -1.28
C PRO A 412 -14.59 6.58 -0.36
N GLU A 413 -14.62 6.31 0.96
CA GLU A 413 -15.51 6.96 1.94
C GLU A 413 -14.78 7.22 3.26
N SER A 414 -13.65 7.92 3.18
CA SER A 414 -12.79 8.21 4.33
C SER A 414 -12.53 9.71 4.46
N ARG A 415 -12.27 10.17 5.69
CA ARG A 415 -11.85 11.56 5.96
C ARG A 415 -10.34 11.73 5.77
N LEU A 416 -9.86 11.26 4.62
CA LEU A 416 -8.45 11.14 4.29
C LEU A 416 -8.15 11.98 3.05
N MET A 417 -7.17 12.86 3.18
CA MET A 417 -6.53 13.53 2.05
C MET A 417 -5.14 12.93 1.86
N VAL A 418 -4.82 12.50 0.64
CA VAL A 418 -3.48 12.06 0.26
C VAL A 418 -2.87 13.14 -0.62
N LEU A 419 -1.79 13.75 -0.15
CA LEU A 419 -1.05 14.79 -0.86
C LEU A 419 0.31 14.24 -1.30
N GLY A 420 0.41 13.82 -2.56
CA GLY A 420 1.68 13.42 -3.15
C GLY A 420 2.39 14.60 -3.81
N THR A 421 3.72 14.67 -3.72
CA THR A 421 4.50 15.61 -4.54
C THR A 421 5.44 14.88 -5.49
N TYR A 422 5.66 15.42 -6.69
CA TYR A 422 6.60 14.84 -7.64
C TYR A 422 7.11 15.89 -8.66
N ARG A 423 8.11 15.51 -9.45
CA ARG A 423 8.66 16.33 -10.54
C ARG A 423 8.19 15.80 -11.89
N ASP A 424 7.48 16.62 -12.66
CA ASP A 424 6.92 16.20 -13.96
C ASP A 424 8.01 15.72 -14.95
N ALA A 425 9.18 16.36 -14.95
CA ALA A 425 10.28 16.01 -15.84
C ALA A 425 10.94 14.65 -15.52
N GLU A 426 10.85 14.18 -14.27
CA GLU A 426 11.50 12.94 -13.82
C GLU A 426 10.55 11.72 -13.89
N VAL A 427 9.24 11.96 -14.07
CA VAL A 427 8.22 10.92 -14.24
C VAL A 427 7.96 10.68 -15.73
N GLY A 428 8.87 9.92 -16.33
CA GLY A 428 8.80 9.55 -17.75
C GLY A 428 7.91 8.34 -18.08
N ARG A 429 7.81 8.01 -19.37
CA ARG A 429 7.14 6.78 -19.83
C ARG A 429 7.85 5.55 -19.23
N GLY A 430 7.10 4.68 -18.56
CA GLY A 430 7.62 3.49 -17.89
C GLY A 430 7.94 3.68 -16.41
N HIS A 431 7.81 4.90 -15.87
CA HIS A 431 7.88 5.11 -14.43
C HIS A 431 6.58 4.61 -13.77
N PRO A 432 6.61 3.86 -12.65
CA PRO A 432 5.40 3.31 -12.01
C PRO A 432 4.34 4.38 -11.64
N LEU A 433 4.80 5.57 -11.23
CA LEU A 433 3.92 6.71 -10.95
C LEU A 433 3.22 7.25 -12.21
N ALA A 434 3.83 7.14 -13.41
CA ALA A 434 3.20 7.60 -14.65
C ALA A 434 1.94 6.79 -14.97
N ASP A 435 1.99 5.48 -14.77
CA ASP A 435 0.84 4.59 -14.98
C ASP A 435 -0.28 4.89 -13.98
N LEU A 436 0.08 5.11 -12.72
CA LEU A 436 -0.86 5.54 -11.67
C LEU A 436 -1.56 6.85 -12.06
N LEU A 437 -0.80 7.85 -12.51
CA LEU A 437 -1.35 9.14 -12.93
C LEU A 437 -2.25 9.00 -14.18
N ALA A 438 -1.98 8.04 -15.06
CA ALA A 438 -2.75 7.80 -16.28
C ALA A 438 -4.07 7.03 -16.05
N LEU A 439 -4.11 6.14 -15.05
CA LEU A 439 -5.27 5.28 -14.73
C LEU A 439 -6.46 6.03 -14.11
N THR A 440 -6.33 7.33 -13.83
CA THR A 440 -7.29 8.12 -13.06
C THR A 440 -8.48 8.66 -13.87
N HIS A 441 -8.67 8.21 -15.11
CA HIS A 441 -9.67 8.77 -16.02
C HIS A 441 -11.09 8.17 -15.90
N GLU A 442 -11.31 7.02 -15.25
CA GLU A 442 -12.60 6.31 -15.40
C GLU A 442 -13.49 6.20 -14.15
N ARG A 443 -12.99 6.37 -12.91
CA ARG A 443 -13.82 6.18 -11.70
C ARG A 443 -13.75 7.30 -10.65
N ARG A 444 -12.57 7.84 -10.31
CA ARG A 444 -12.39 9.05 -9.47
C ARG A 444 -11.04 9.72 -9.81
N PRO A 445 -11.02 10.94 -10.37
CA PRO A 445 -9.79 11.55 -10.85
C PRO A 445 -8.92 12.03 -9.68
N VAL A 446 -7.65 11.65 -9.69
CA VAL A 446 -6.61 12.29 -8.87
C VAL A 446 -6.45 13.73 -9.36
N VAL A 447 -6.53 14.67 -8.42
CA VAL A 447 -6.45 16.10 -8.75
C VAL A 447 -4.98 16.47 -8.90
N ARG A 448 -4.60 16.97 -10.07
CA ARG A 448 -3.24 17.41 -10.35
C ARG A 448 -3.15 18.92 -10.26
N VAL A 449 -2.29 19.42 -9.40
CA VAL A 449 -2.02 20.85 -9.23
C VAL A 449 -0.58 21.11 -9.63
N GLY A 450 -0.40 21.72 -10.81
CA GLY A 450 0.91 22.08 -11.33
C GLY A 450 1.36 23.44 -10.81
N LEU A 451 2.57 23.51 -10.24
CA LEU A 451 3.18 24.75 -9.77
C LEU A 451 4.06 25.35 -10.87
N ALA A 452 3.73 26.56 -11.29
CA ALA A 452 4.57 27.38 -12.16
C ALA A 452 5.56 28.25 -11.35
N GLY A 453 6.52 28.85 -12.05
CA GLY A 453 7.37 29.91 -11.50
C GLY A 453 6.55 31.13 -11.07
N LEU A 454 7.06 31.85 -10.07
CA LEU A 454 6.51 33.13 -9.61
C LEU A 454 6.55 34.16 -10.73
N GLY A 455 5.47 34.92 -10.89
CA GLY A 455 5.47 36.05 -11.82
C GLY A 455 6.34 37.20 -11.31
N GLU A 456 6.63 38.17 -12.17
CA GLU A 456 7.40 39.37 -11.77
C GLU A 456 6.76 40.13 -10.60
N ALA A 457 5.42 40.14 -10.53
CA ALA A 457 4.68 40.78 -9.43
C ALA A 457 4.90 40.05 -8.10
N ASP A 458 4.84 38.72 -8.10
CA ASP A 458 5.10 37.88 -6.93
C ASP A 458 6.56 38.03 -6.45
N VAL A 459 7.51 38.10 -7.39
CA VAL A 459 8.92 38.38 -7.05
C VAL A 459 9.08 39.78 -6.47
N ALA A 460 8.34 40.78 -6.96
CA ALA A 460 8.35 42.12 -6.38
C ALA A 460 7.80 42.13 -4.94
N ASP A 461 6.78 41.32 -4.67
CA ASP A 461 6.22 41.15 -3.34
C ASP A 461 7.23 40.47 -2.40
N LEU A 462 7.93 39.44 -2.89
CA LEU A 462 9.03 38.80 -2.19
C LEU A 462 10.14 39.82 -1.84
N VAL A 463 10.57 40.66 -2.80
CA VAL A 463 11.58 41.72 -2.59
C VAL A 463 11.16 42.67 -1.47
N ARG A 464 9.90 43.14 -1.50
CA ARG A 464 9.37 44.07 -0.49
C ARG A 464 9.34 43.46 0.91
N LEU A 465 9.13 42.16 1.00
CA LEU A 465 9.11 41.41 2.27
C LEU A 465 10.51 41.03 2.78
N SER A 466 11.56 41.24 1.98
CA SER A 466 12.93 40.76 2.27
C SER A 466 13.87 41.80 2.89
N GLY A 467 13.53 43.09 2.92
CA GLY A 467 14.43 44.16 3.39
C GLY A 467 13.73 45.47 3.73
N ASP A 468 14.51 46.53 3.97
CA ASP A 468 14.01 47.89 4.23
C ASP A 468 13.26 48.41 2.99
N ALA A 469 11.93 48.27 3.02
CA ALA A 469 10.94 48.63 2.01
C ALA A 469 11.45 49.59 0.89
N PRO A 470 12.02 49.07 -0.22
CA PRO A 470 12.32 49.89 -1.38
C PRO A 470 11.01 50.43 -1.96
N ASP A 471 11.04 51.64 -2.52
CA ASP A 471 9.86 52.22 -3.17
C ASP A 471 9.37 51.27 -4.29
N ARG A 472 8.07 51.29 -4.60
CA ARG A 472 7.41 50.31 -5.48
C ARG A 472 8.07 50.18 -6.85
N ALA A 473 8.63 51.29 -7.36
CA ALA A 473 9.35 51.31 -8.63
C ALA A 473 10.72 50.62 -8.56
N GLU A 474 11.44 50.75 -7.45
CA GLU A 474 12.74 50.12 -7.21
C GLU A 474 12.58 48.62 -6.96
N ALA A 475 11.59 48.22 -6.16
CA ALA A 475 11.22 46.81 -5.96
C ALA A 475 10.90 46.12 -7.30
N ALA A 476 10.13 46.78 -8.18
CA ALA A 476 9.82 46.24 -9.51
C ALA A 476 11.05 46.13 -10.43
N ALA A 477 12.01 47.05 -10.32
CA ALA A 477 13.25 46.98 -11.09
C ALA A 477 14.16 45.83 -10.64
N ILE A 478 14.29 45.63 -9.33
CA ILE A 478 15.01 44.50 -8.74
C ILE A 478 14.32 43.17 -9.09
N ALA A 479 12.99 43.12 -8.96
CA ALA A 479 12.19 41.93 -9.27
C ALA A 479 12.34 41.48 -10.72
N ARG A 480 12.35 42.40 -11.69
CA ARG A 480 12.60 42.06 -13.09
C ARG A 480 13.97 41.42 -13.31
N ARG A 481 15.01 41.92 -12.66
CA ARG A 481 16.37 41.35 -12.75
C ARG A 481 16.40 39.96 -12.13
N ILE A 482 15.85 39.80 -10.92
CA ILE A 482 15.78 38.51 -10.23
C ILE A 482 14.96 37.50 -11.06
N HIS A 483 13.79 37.90 -11.56
CA HIS A 483 12.94 37.05 -12.39
C HIS A 483 13.65 36.62 -13.69
N ALA A 484 14.37 37.53 -14.36
CA ALA A 484 15.11 37.21 -15.57
C ALA A 484 16.21 36.15 -15.34
N GLU A 485 16.93 36.24 -14.21
CA GLU A 485 18.01 35.29 -13.88
C GLU A 485 17.49 33.95 -13.32
N THR A 486 16.33 33.96 -12.66
CA THR A 486 15.80 32.79 -11.93
C THR A 486 14.68 32.06 -12.65
N GLY A 487 14.12 32.66 -13.71
CA GLY A 487 12.91 32.16 -14.37
C GLY A 487 11.70 32.09 -13.43
N GLY A 488 11.68 32.90 -12.36
CA GLY A 488 10.62 32.89 -11.35
C GLY A 488 10.71 31.75 -10.33
N SER A 489 11.81 31.00 -10.25
CA SER A 489 11.98 29.98 -9.20
C SER A 489 12.01 30.65 -7.80
N PRO A 490 11.04 30.36 -6.90
CA PRO A 490 11.01 30.94 -5.55
C PRO A 490 12.30 30.69 -4.77
N PHE A 491 12.86 29.48 -4.94
CA PHE A 491 14.10 29.10 -4.30
C PHE A 491 15.26 30.00 -4.74
N PHE A 492 15.48 30.13 -6.05
CA PHE A 492 16.59 30.94 -6.56
C PHE A 492 16.37 32.44 -6.29
N ALA A 493 15.13 32.92 -6.36
CA ALA A 493 14.79 34.30 -6.02
C ALA A 493 15.10 34.61 -4.54
N GLY A 494 14.74 33.71 -3.63
CA GLY A 494 15.05 33.82 -2.21
C GLY A 494 16.56 33.82 -1.93
N GLU A 495 17.33 32.99 -2.62
CA GLU A 495 18.80 32.96 -2.45
C GLU A 495 19.48 34.24 -2.96
N LEU A 496 19.04 34.82 -4.07
CA LEU A 496 19.56 36.11 -4.53
C LEU A 496 19.23 37.23 -3.54
N LEU A 497 18.00 37.26 -3.00
CA LEU A 497 17.60 38.24 -1.99
C LEU A 497 18.40 38.11 -0.69
N ALA A 498 18.63 36.88 -0.25
CA ALA A 498 19.51 36.56 0.88
C ALA A 498 20.94 37.08 0.72
N HIS A 499 21.40 37.27 -0.52
CA HIS A 499 22.73 37.79 -0.87
C HIS A 499 22.82 39.31 -0.95
N GLY A 500 21.77 40.04 -0.57
CA GLY A 500 21.77 41.50 -0.66
C GLY A 500 21.57 42.01 -2.10
N ALA A 501 20.91 41.21 -2.96
CA ALA A 501 20.39 41.65 -4.27
C ALA A 501 19.32 42.77 -4.18
N THR A 502 19.11 43.34 -2.98
CA THR A 502 18.24 44.48 -2.72
C THR A 502 18.85 45.81 -3.17
N ASP A 503 20.17 45.85 -3.45
CA ASP A 503 20.84 47.04 -3.99
C ASP A 503 20.94 46.96 -5.52
N SER A 504 20.28 47.90 -6.20
CA SER A 504 20.30 48.01 -7.65
C SER A 504 21.71 48.25 -8.22
N SER A 505 22.65 48.74 -7.40
CA SER A 505 24.04 49.04 -7.77
C SER A 505 25.00 47.85 -7.69
N ASN A 506 24.62 46.76 -7.01
CA ASN A 506 25.44 45.55 -6.96
C ASN A 506 25.22 44.67 -8.21
N PRO A 507 26.29 44.15 -8.85
CA PRO A 507 26.14 43.13 -9.87
C PRO A 507 25.53 41.88 -9.23
N LEU A 508 24.44 41.39 -9.82
CA LEU A 508 23.88 40.10 -9.41
C LEU A 508 24.90 39.01 -9.79
N PRO A 509 25.16 38.03 -8.91
CA PRO A 509 25.89 36.85 -9.31
C PRO A 509 25.20 36.21 -10.53
N PRO A 510 25.92 35.86 -11.60
CA PRO A 510 25.36 35.24 -12.79
C PRO A 510 24.74 33.85 -12.54
N SER A 511 24.97 33.23 -11.37
CA SER A 511 24.23 32.04 -10.96
C SER A 511 24.22 31.83 -9.44
N VAL A 512 23.22 31.06 -8.95
CA VAL A 512 23.16 30.61 -7.55
C VAL A 512 24.34 29.70 -7.18
N ARG A 513 25.00 29.09 -8.15
CA ARG A 513 26.23 28.32 -7.92
C ARG A 513 27.38 29.22 -7.46
N GLU A 514 27.56 30.39 -8.06
CA GLU A 514 28.61 31.32 -7.63
C GLU A 514 28.36 31.88 -6.22
N VAL A 515 27.10 32.08 -5.87
CA VAL A 515 26.64 32.37 -4.50
C VAL A 515 27.10 31.30 -3.53
N VAL A 516 26.82 30.02 -3.83
CA VAL A 516 27.21 28.88 -3.00
C VAL A 516 28.73 28.75 -2.93
N SER A 517 29.43 28.82 -4.06
CA SER A 517 30.90 28.75 -4.10
C SER A 517 31.55 29.88 -3.30
N THR A 518 30.99 31.10 -3.30
CA THR A 518 31.48 32.22 -2.49
C THR A 518 31.34 31.94 -0.99
N ARG A 519 30.19 31.39 -0.56
CA ARG A 519 29.98 30.96 0.83
C ARG A 519 30.96 29.85 1.22
N LEU A 520 31.12 28.83 0.36
CA LEU A 520 32.04 27.70 0.58
C LEU A 520 33.49 28.16 0.74
N ASN A 521 33.95 29.08 -0.11
CA ASN A 521 35.30 29.67 -0.04
C ASN A 521 35.56 30.42 1.27
N GLY A 522 34.51 30.88 1.96
CA GLY A 522 34.60 31.60 3.24
C GLY A 522 34.71 30.72 4.49
N LEU A 523 34.54 29.40 4.39
CA LEU A 523 34.43 28.50 5.55
C LEU A 523 35.76 27.95 6.07
N GLY A 524 36.84 28.14 5.31
CA GLY A 524 38.15 27.53 5.56
C GLY A 524 38.22 26.03 5.20
N ASP A 525 39.42 25.56 4.89
CA ASP A 525 39.67 24.22 4.31
C ASP A 525 39.08 23.08 5.14
N ALA A 526 39.20 23.14 6.47
CA ALA A 526 38.68 22.08 7.34
C ALA A 526 37.16 21.93 7.27
N THR A 527 36.42 23.05 7.18
CA THR A 527 34.96 23.02 7.07
C THR A 527 34.54 22.50 5.70
N TYR A 528 35.24 22.95 4.66
CA TYR A 528 35.03 22.50 3.29
C TYR A 528 35.26 20.98 3.14
N ASP A 529 36.30 20.43 3.75
CA ASP A 529 36.59 18.99 3.73
C ASP A 529 35.46 18.17 4.38
N VAL A 530 34.93 18.61 5.52
CA VAL A 530 33.79 17.95 6.20
C VAL A 530 32.55 18.00 5.31
N LEU A 531 32.21 19.17 4.76
CA LEU A 531 31.04 19.32 3.88
C LEU A 531 31.19 18.52 2.58
N SER A 532 32.40 18.41 2.04
CA SER A 532 32.69 17.60 0.85
C SER A 532 32.40 16.12 1.12
N LEU A 533 32.82 15.58 2.26
CA LEU A 533 32.49 14.20 2.65
C LEU A 533 31.00 14.03 2.93
N ALA A 534 30.39 14.97 3.65
CA ALA A 534 28.94 14.97 3.91
C ALA A 534 28.12 14.99 2.60
N SER A 535 28.61 15.67 1.56
CA SER A 535 27.95 15.73 0.25
C SER A 535 27.90 14.37 -0.45
N VAL A 536 28.85 13.48 -0.17
CA VAL A 536 28.91 12.10 -0.68
C VAL A 536 28.02 11.17 0.16
N VAL A 537 27.86 11.44 1.47
CA VAL A 537 26.91 10.71 2.33
C VAL A 537 25.50 10.85 1.77
N GLY A 538 25.00 12.07 1.58
CA GLY A 538 23.64 12.30 1.10
C GLY A 538 23.16 13.71 1.38
N GLN A 539 21.85 13.93 1.24
CA GLN A 539 21.24 15.21 1.56
C GLN A 539 21.25 15.52 3.08
N ALA A 540 21.23 14.47 3.90
CA ALA A 540 21.36 14.55 5.36
C ALA A 540 22.52 13.67 5.84
N PHE A 541 23.14 14.06 6.95
CA PHE A 541 24.30 13.38 7.53
C PHE A 541 24.32 13.53 9.05
N GLU A 542 24.94 12.57 9.73
CA GLU A 542 25.09 12.55 11.19
C GLU A 542 26.49 13.03 11.58
N LEU A 543 26.58 13.79 12.68
CA LEU A 543 27.86 14.31 13.19
C LEU A 543 28.78 13.18 13.67
N ASP A 544 28.24 12.13 14.27
CA ASP A 544 29.01 10.95 14.69
C ASP A 544 29.66 10.26 13.49
N LEU A 545 28.92 10.12 12.38
CA LEU A 545 29.45 9.61 11.12
C LEU A 545 30.54 10.54 10.57
N MET A 546 30.34 11.86 10.63
CA MET A 546 31.37 12.81 10.16
C MET A 546 32.62 12.79 11.03
N ALA A 547 32.49 12.64 12.35
CA ALA A 547 33.62 12.46 13.26
C ALA A 547 34.41 11.20 12.92
N GLU A 548 33.72 10.07 12.74
CA GLU A 548 34.35 8.79 12.39
C GLU A 548 35.04 8.85 11.01
N VAL A 549 34.34 9.31 9.96
CA VAL A 549 34.88 9.37 8.59
C VAL A 549 36.09 10.32 8.51
N THR A 550 36.06 11.44 9.23
CA THR A 550 37.13 12.44 9.20
C THR A 550 38.27 12.13 10.17
N GLY A 551 38.06 11.27 11.15
CA GLY A 551 39.00 10.98 12.23
C GLY A 551 39.19 12.15 13.20
N ARG A 552 38.22 13.07 13.28
CA ARG A 552 38.25 14.26 14.14
C ARG A 552 37.45 14.01 15.41
N GLU A 553 37.71 14.81 16.46
CA GLU A 553 36.87 14.78 17.66
C GLU A 553 35.47 15.33 17.33
N LEU A 554 34.42 14.73 17.90
CA LEU A 554 33.03 15.17 17.67
C LEU A 554 32.84 16.67 17.97
N SER A 555 33.47 17.21 19.02
CA SER A 555 33.38 18.63 19.38
C SER A 555 33.97 19.56 18.30
N GLU A 556 35.03 19.11 17.61
CA GLU A 556 35.62 19.84 16.49
C GLU A 556 34.68 19.84 15.28
N VAL A 557 34.05 18.69 14.98
CA VAL A 557 33.07 18.56 13.90
C VAL A 557 31.84 19.42 14.16
N ILE A 558 31.33 19.46 15.40
CA ILE A 558 30.24 20.36 15.80
C ILE A 558 30.61 21.81 15.43
N GLY A 559 31.77 22.31 15.88
CA GLY A 559 32.19 23.68 15.59
C GLY A 559 32.44 23.97 14.10
N LEU A 560 32.82 22.96 13.31
CA LEU A 560 32.93 23.07 11.85
C LEU A 560 31.55 23.20 11.18
N VAL A 561 30.59 22.37 11.60
CA VAL A 561 29.24 22.37 11.04
C VAL A 561 28.44 23.59 11.49
N GLU A 562 28.59 24.07 12.72
CA GLU A 562 28.01 25.34 13.19
C GLU A 562 28.48 26.54 12.36
N ARG A 563 29.74 26.55 11.88
CA ARG A 563 30.21 27.57 10.93
C ARG A 563 29.49 27.48 9.59
N ALA A 564 29.25 26.27 9.09
CA ALA A 564 28.51 26.05 7.85
C ALA A 564 27.03 26.42 8.00
N GLU A 565 26.44 26.19 9.17
CA GLU A 565 25.08 26.60 9.52
C GLU A 565 24.97 28.13 9.61
N ALA A 566 25.94 28.80 10.24
CA ALA A 566 26.01 30.26 10.27
C ALA A 566 26.14 30.87 8.86
N ALA A 567 26.76 30.15 7.93
CA ALA A 567 26.81 30.51 6.51
C ALA A 567 25.55 30.08 5.71
N ALA A 568 24.52 29.56 6.37
CA ALA A 568 23.27 29.09 5.78
C ALA A 568 23.44 28.01 4.69
N LEU A 569 24.45 27.13 4.82
CA LEU A 569 24.68 26.03 3.89
C LEU A 569 24.03 24.72 4.36
N VAL A 570 23.98 24.54 5.67
CA VAL A 570 23.35 23.41 6.35
C VAL A 570 22.44 23.92 7.46
N THR A 571 21.59 23.05 7.98
CA THR A 571 20.76 23.30 9.16
C THR A 571 20.66 22.01 9.96
N GLU A 572 20.58 22.14 11.28
CA GLU A 572 20.30 20.98 12.14
C GLU A 572 18.93 20.36 11.78
N ALA A 573 18.89 19.04 11.73
CA ALA A 573 17.70 18.24 11.47
C ALA A 573 17.01 17.86 12.79
N GLU A 574 15.96 17.06 12.71
CA GLU A 574 15.03 16.76 13.82
C GLU A 574 15.71 16.10 15.03
N THR A 575 16.73 15.28 14.79
CA THR A 575 17.50 14.59 15.81
C THR A 575 18.80 15.33 16.07
N ALA A 576 19.05 15.69 17.34
CA ALA A 576 20.28 16.34 17.76
C ALA A 576 21.51 15.62 17.18
N GLY A 577 22.42 16.38 16.56
CA GLY A 577 23.59 15.80 15.90
C GLY A 577 23.34 15.24 14.50
N ARG A 578 22.18 15.48 13.90
CA ARG A 578 21.94 15.24 12.46
C ARG A 578 21.76 16.57 11.76
N TYR A 579 22.39 16.73 10.60
CA TYR A 579 22.31 17.95 9.80
C TYR A 579 21.87 17.60 8.38
N ARG A 580 21.30 18.59 7.69
CA ARG A 580 20.98 18.48 6.26
C ARG A 580 21.48 19.69 5.52
N PHE A 581 21.83 19.50 4.25
CA PHE A 581 22.06 20.64 3.36
C PHE A 581 20.74 21.39 3.19
N ASN A 582 20.79 22.71 3.34
CA ASN A 582 19.60 23.54 3.15
C ASN A 582 19.03 23.34 1.74
N HIS A 583 19.92 23.14 0.76
CA HIS A 583 19.55 23.00 -0.64
C HIS A 583 20.38 21.93 -1.34
N ALA A 584 19.73 21.18 -2.24
CA ALA A 584 20.39 20.15 -3.06
C ALA A 584 21.52 20.72 -3.94
N ILE A 585 21.46 22.00 -4.31
CA ILE A 585 22.52 22.66 -5.09
C ILE A 585 23.84 22.78 -4.32
N VAL A 586 23.80 22.95 -2.99
CA VAL A 586 25.03 23.02 -2.16
C VAL A 586 25.77 21.69 -2.24
N ARG A 587 25.04 20.59 -2.03
CA ARG A 587 25.55 19.23 -2.19
C ARG A 587 26.05 18.98 -3.62
N ALA A 588 25.31 19.42 -4.63
CA ALA A 588 25.70 19.23 -6.03
C ALA A 588 27.01 19.97 -6.36
N THR A 589 27.16 21.22 -5.91
CA THR A 589 28.39 22.01 -6.11
C THR A 589 29.59 21.33 -5.46
N LEU A 590 29.46 20.85 -4.21
CA LEU A 590 30.53 20.11 -3.52
C LEU A 590 30.91 18.82 -4.25
N ASN A 591 29.93 18.04 -4.73
CA ASN A 591 30.19 16.80 -5.46
C ASN A 591 30.85 17.04 -6.83
N GLU A 592 30.44 18.09 -7.56
CA GLU A 592 31.02 18.42 -8.87
C GLU A 592 32.49 18.87 -8.78
N GLU A 593 32.91 19.42 -7.63
CA GLU A 593 34.31 19.82 -7.38
C GLU A 593 35.22 18.63 -7.03
N LEU A 594 34.65 17.48 -6.66
CA LEU A 594 35.38 16.25 -6.40
C LEU A 594 35.67 15.48 -7.69
N SER A 595 36.90 15.01 -7.87
CA SER A 595 37.21 14.07 -8.95
C SER A 595 36.56 12.70 -8.70
N ALA A 596 36.26 11.95 -9.75
CA ALA A 596 35.67 10.61 -9.63
C ALA A 596 36.45 9.68 -8.68
N THR A 597 37.79 9.78 -8.67
CA THR A 597 38.65 9.03 -7.72
C THR A 597 38.43 9.46 -6.28
N ARG A 598 38.28 10.76 -6.00
CA ARG A 598 38.01 11.29 -4.66
C ARG A 598 36.62 10.88 -4.18
N VAL A 599 35.62 10.91 -5.05
CA VAL A 599 34.26 10.42 -4.75
C VAL A 599 34.28 8.95 -4.38
N ALA A 600 34.94 8.10 -5.18
CA ALA A 600 35.05 6.66 -4.89
C ALA A 600 35.83 6.38 -3.59
N GLN A 601 36.86 7.17 -3.27
CA GLN A 601 37.57 7.07 -2.00
C GLN A 601 36.71 7.53 -0.81
N ALA A 602 35.89 8.58 -1.00
CA ALA A 602 34.95 9.04 0.01
C ALA A 602 33.89 7.97 0.30
N HIS A 603 33.31 7.35 -0.74
CA HIS A 603 32.37 6.23 -0.57
C HIS A 603 32.97 5.09 0.26
N ARG A 604 34.23 4.73 0.02
CA ARG A 604 34.93 3.73 0.83
C ARG A 604 35.01 4.13 2.31
N ARG A 605 35.53 5.33 2.59
CA ARG A 605 35.68 5.82 3.97
C ARG A 605 34.35 5.90 4.72
N ILE A 606 33.31 6.34 4.01
CA ILE A 606 31.95 6.41 4.56
C ILE A 606 31.42 5.00 4.85
N ALA A 607 31.61 4.03 3.94
CA ALA A 607 31.21 2.65 4.18
C ALA A 607 31.91 2.05 5.41
N GLU A 608 33.23 2.20 5.51
CA GLU A 608 34.03 1.72 6.65
C GLU A 608 33.56 2.35 7.98
N ALA A 609 33.23 3.64 7.99
CA ALA A 609 32.70 4.32 9.17
C ALA A 609 31.26 3.87 9.53
N LEU A 610 30.40 3.67 8.53
CA LEU A 610 29.04 3.16 8.73
C LEU A 610 29.04 1.75 9.33
N GLU A 611 30.05 0.92 9.03
CA GLU A 611 30.21 -0.41 9.64
C GLU A 611 30.67 -0.36 11.10
N ALA A 612 31.44 0.66 11.47
CA ALA A 612 31.92 0.85 12.83
C ALA A 612 30.81 1.38 13.77
N LEU A 613 29.84 2.10 13.21
CA LEU A 613 28.73 2.67 13.95
C LEU A 613 27.56 1.67 14.11
N PRO A 614 26.88 1.67 15.27
CA PRO A 614 25.71 0.83 15.46
C PRO A 614 24.52 1.33 14.62
N GLY A 615 23.84 0.43 13.94
CA GLY A 615 22.59 0.71 13.22
C GLY A 615 22.28 -0.28 12.11
N ASP A 616 21.01 -0.39 11.74
CA ASP A 616 20.59 -1.12 10.53
C ASP A 616 20.67 -0.19 9.32
N ARG A 617 21.82 -0.20 8.63
CA ARG A 617 22.15 0.72 7.52
C ARG A 617 22.46 -0.04 6.24
N VAL A 618 21.78 -1.17 6.02
CA VAL A 618 22.09 -2.12 4.94
C VAL A 618 22.08 -1.46 3.56
N ASP A 619 21.11 -0.58 3.26
CA ASP A 619 21.05 0.11 1.96
C ASP A 619 22.16 1.14 1.77
N GLU A 620 22.47 1.90 2.82
CA GLU A 620 23.58 2.87 2.78
C GLU A 620 24.90 2.15 2.54
N LEU A 621 25.14 1.06 3.26
CA LEU A 621 26.32 0.21 3.10
C LEU A 621 26.38 -0.41 1.70
N ALA A 622 25.27 -0.96 1.19
CA ALA A 622 25.19 -1.49 -0.16
C ALA A 622 25.55 -0.44 -1.22
N ARG A 623 25.01 0.78 -1.10
CA ARG A 623 25.32 1.89 -2.01
C ARG A 623 26.77 2.33 -1.92
N HIS A 624 27.26 2.63 -0.72
CA HIS A 624 28.61 3.15 -0.52
C HIS A 624 29.66 2.11 -0.95
N TRP A 625 29.52 0.84 -0.59
CA TRP A 625 30.45 -0.19 -1.06
C TRP A 625 30.41 -0.40 -2.57
N ARG A 626 29.22 -0.29 -3.21
CA ARG A 626 29.10 -0.38 -4.68
C ARG A 626 29.84 0.74 -5.41
N LEU A 627 29.88 1.93 -4.84
CA LEU A 627 30.52 3.11 -5.43
C LEU A 627 31.97 3.30 -4.95
N ALA A 628 32.42 2.47 -4.00
CA ALA A 628 33.76 2.55 -3.42
C ALA A 628 34.86 2.06 -4.38
N ILE A 629 36.08 2.56 -4.16
CA ILE A 629 37.29 2.04 -4.80
C ILE A 629 37.89 0.87 -4.01
N GLY A 630 38.44 -0.13 -4.72
CA GLY A 630 39.15 -1.27 -4.14
C GLY A 630 38.54 -2.61 -4.54
N ALA A 631 39.34 -3.67 -4.50
CA ALA A 631 38.90 -5.02 -4.88
C ALA A 631 37.92 -5.63 -3.86
N ASP A 632 38.09 -5.29 -2.59
CA ASP A 632 37.23 -5.68 -1.46
C ASP A 632 35.85 -5.00 -1.49
N GLY A 633 35.76 -3.80 -2.06
CA GLY A 633 34.49 -3.05 -2.15
C GLY A 633 33.41 -3.79 -2.91
N CYS A 634 33.78 -4.56 -3.94
CA CYS A 634 32.83 -5.37 -4.71
C CYS A 634 32.21 -6.49 -3.87
N ASP A 635 33.03 -7.21 -3.08
CA ASP A 635 32.54 -8.31 -2.24
C ASP A 635 31.65 -7.80 -1.10
N ARG A 636 32.02 -6.68 -0.47
CA ARG A 636 31.17 -6.01 0.52
C ARG A 636 29.86 -5.51 -0.10
N ALA A 637 29.89 -4.95 -1.31
CA ALA A 637 28.67 -4.53 -2.00
C ALA A 637 27.73 -5.72 -2.24
N ILE A 638 28.27 -6.86 -2.68
CA ILE A 638 27.51 -8.11 -2.87
C ILE A 638 26.89 -8.58 -1.54
N GLU A 639 27.64 -8.52 -0.44
CA GLU A 639 27.16 -8.90 0.90
C GLU A 639 25.94 -8.06 1.33
N TYR A 640 26.06 -6.72 1.29
CA TYR A 640 24.98 -5.84 1.70
C TYR A 640 23.81 -5.81 0.72
N LEU A 641 24.04 -5.95 -0.59
CA LEU A 641 22.96 -6.11 -1.57
C LEU A 641 22.17 -7.39 -1.33
N ASN A 642 22.83 -8.50 -0.95
CA ASN A 642 22.15 -9.73 -0.58
C ASN A 642 21.34 -9.59 0.71
N LEU A 643 21.86 -8.86 1.70
CA LEU A 643 21.12 -8.52 2.92
C LEU A 643 19.88 -7.67 2.60
N ALA A 644 20.04 -6.63 1.78
CA ALA A 644 18.94 -5.78 1.33
C ALA A 644 17.88 -6.57 0.56
N GLY A 645 18.29 -7.42 -0.38
CA GLY A 645 17.37 -8.27 -1.15
C GLY A 645 16.57 -9.23 -0.25
N ARG A 646 17.20 -9.80 0.80
CA ARG A 646 16.48 -10.65 1.76
C ARG A 646 15.45 -9.86 2.56
N ARG A 647 15.81 -8.65 3.00
CA ARG A 647 14.89 -7.73 3.67
C ARG A 647 13.73 -7.37 2.75
N ASP A 648 13.99 -7.08 1.48
CA ASP A 648 12.97 -6.68 0.51
C ASP A 648 11.99 -7.84 0.22
N VAL A 649 12.48 -9.09 0.13
CA VAL A 649 11.59 -10.28 0.07
C VAL A 649 10.72 -10.38 1.33
N ALA A 650 11.30 -10.19 2.52
CA ALA A 650 10.55 -10.20 3.78
C ALA A 650 9.54 -9.04 3.89
N ALA A 651 9.83 -7.92 3.26
CA ALA A 651 8.96 -6.76 3.13
C ALA A 651 7.86 -6.93 2.07
N LEU A 652 7.87 -8.04 1.32
CA LEU A 652 7.00 -8.29 0.15
C LEU A 652 7.23 -7.33 -1.02
N ALA A 653 8.40 -6.68 -1.06
CA ALA A 653 8.87 -5.80 -2.13
C ALA A 653 9.67 -6.60 -3.17
N TRP A 654 9.01 -7.54 -3.84
CA TRP A 654 9.68 -8.51 -4.71
C TRP A 654 10.39 -7.85 -5.90
N GLU A 655 9.83 -6.77 -6.46
CA GLU A 655 10.45 -6.01 -7.55
C GLU A 655 11.83 -5.45 -7.14
N ALA A 656 11.93 -4.86 -5.94
CA ALA A 656 13.18 -4.32 -5.42
C ALA A 656 14.21 -5.44 -5.16
N ALA A 657 13.77 -6.58 -4.65
CA ALA A 657 14.63 -7.76 -4.48
C ALA A 657 15.18 -8.25 -5.83
N ILE A 658 14.35 -8.33 -6.87
CA ILE A 658 14.75 -8.75 -8.22
C ILE A 658 15.83 -7.83 -8.78
N GLU A 659 15.65 -6.51 -8.66
CA GLU A 659 16.62 -5.51 -9.13
C GLU A 659 17.96 -5.65 -8.38
N ARG A 660 17.93 -5.76 -7.05
CA ARG A 660 19.15 -5.93 -6.23
C ARG A 660 19.91 -7.19 -6.57
N TYR A 661 19.23 -8.33 -6.69
CA TYR A 661 19.87 -9.57 -7.08
C TYR A 661 20.38 -9.52 -8.53
N GLY A 662 19.73 -8.76 -9.41
CA GLY A 662 20.25 -8.42 -10.73
C GLY A 662 21.61 -7.71 -10.65
N VAL A 663 21.73 -6.69 -9.79
CA VAL A 663 23.02 -5.99 -9.55
C VAL A 663 24.06 -6.94 -8.97
N VAL A 664 23.70 -7.85 -8.06
CA VAL A 664 24.62 -8.86 -7.52
C VAL A 664 25.17 -9.78 -8.62
N ILE A 665 24.29 -10.27 -9.51
CA ILE A 665 24.69 -11.11 -10.64
C ILE A 665 25.65 -10.34 -11.56
N ASP A 666 25.35 -9.08 -11.87
CA ASP A 666 26.20 -8.22 -12.69
C ASP A 666 27.59 -8.02 -12.07
N LEU A 667 27.66 -7.77 -10.75
CA LEU A 667 28.93 -7.60 -10.03
C LEU A 667 29.75 -8.88 -10.04
N LEU A 668 29.14 -10.03 -9.70
CA LEU A 668 29.80 -11.35 -9.71
C LEU A 668 30.30 -11.73 -11.11
N THR A 669 29.54 -11.39 -12.16
CA THR A 669 29.92 -11.71 -13.55
C THR A 669 31.14 -10.91 -14.03
N ARG A 670 31.34 -9.69 -13.49
CA ARG A 670 32.46 -8.82 -13.85
C ARG A 670 33.75 -9.11 -13.06
N GLN A 671 33.68 -9.90 -11.99
CA GLN A 671 34.86 -10.25 -11.19
C GLN A 671 35.82 -11.17 -11.98
N ALA A 672 37.13 -11.03 -11.71
CA ALA A 672 38.14 -11.92 -12.28
C ALA A 672 38.10 -13.27 -11.56
N GLY A 673 37.68 -14.33 -12.27
CA GLY A 673 37.45 -15.65 -11.67
C GLY A 673 36.03 -15.78 -11.15
N VAL A 674 35.10 -15.99 -12.08
CA VAL A 674 33.68 -16.15 -11.78
C VAL A 674 33.47 -17.36 -10.87
N ASP A 675 32.94 -17.13 -9.67
CA ASP A 675 32.56 -18.18 -8.73
C ASP A 675 31.15 -18.71 -9.10
N PRO A 676 31.04 -19.93 -9.65
CA PRO A 676 29.75 -20.49 -10.04
C PRO A 676 28.81 -20.72 -8.85
N GLU A 677 29.35 -20.93 -7.63
CA GLU A 677 28.53 -21.12 -6.44
C GLU A 677 27.78 -19.84 -6.07
N ARG A 678 28.51 -18.72 -5.93
CA ARG A 678 27.92 -17.41 -5.60
C ARG A 678 26.93 -16.95 -6.66
N LEU A 679 27.21 -17.18 -7.94
CA LEU A 679 26.25 -16.90 -9.00
C LEU A 679 25.00 -17.79 -8.91
N ALA A 680 25.15 -19.08 -8.62
CA ALA A 680 24.00 -19.97 -8.43
C ALA A 680 23.09 -19.48 -7.30
N GLU A 681 23.68 -19.07 -6.16
CA GLU A 681 22.93 -18.50 -5.04
C GLU A 681 22.18 -17.21 -5.41
N ALA A 682 22.82 -16.30 -6.14
CA ALA A 682 22.19 -15.07 -6.59
C ALA A 682 21.04 -15.32 -7.59
N HIS A 683 21.21 -16.28 -8.51
CA HIS A 683 20.14 -16.69 -9.42
C HIS A 683 18.98 -17.38 -8.69
N LEU A 684 19.25 -18.21 -7.68
CA LEU A 684 18.20 -18.78 -6.82
C LEU A 684 17.41 -17.69 -6.09
N ALA A 685 18.09 -16.69 -5.53
CA ALA A 685 17.44 -15.60 -4.81
C ALA A 685 16.58 -14.73 -5.74
N ARG A 686 17.12 -14.35 -6.91
CA ARG A 686 16.38 -13.62 -7.94
C ARG A 686 15.19 -14.41 -8.47
N GLY A 687 15.39 -15.68 -8.80
CA GLY A 687 14.33 -16.58 -9.26
C GLY A 687 13.24 -16.77 -8.20
N GLY A 688 13.62 -16.87 -6.92
CA GLY A 688 12.67 -16.94 -5.81
C GLY A 688 11.77 -15.70 -5.74
N ALA A 689 12.35 -14.50 -5.86
CA ALA A 689 11.58 -13.25 -5.88
C ALA A 689 10.68 -13.13 -7.14
N MET A 690 11.18 -13.51 -8.33
CA MET A 690 10.37 -13.58 -9.56
C MET A 690 9.20 -14.54 -9.42
N ARG A 691 9.44 -15.71 -8.80
CA ARG A 691 8.41 -16.71 -8.54
C ARG A 691 7.31 -16.16 -7.62
N LEU A 692 7.66 -15.43 -6.57
CA LEU A 692 6.70 -14.76 -5.68
C LEU A 692 5.89 -13.68 -6.40
N LEU A 693 6.54 -12.94 -7.31
CA LEU A 693 5.89 -11.94 -8.16
C LEU A 693 4.95 -12.56 -9.22
N GLY A 694 5.13 -13.84 -9.54
CA GLY A 694 4.46 -14.51 -10.66
C GLY A 694 5.09 -14.22 -12.03
N ASP A 695 6.32 -13.69 -12.07
CA ASP A 695 7.06 -13.43 -13.31
C ASP A 695 7.58 -14.76 -13.90
N PRO A 696 7.12 -15.19 -15.09
CA PRO A 696 7.50 -16.47 -15.69
C PRO A 696 9.02 -16.60 -15.96
N ALA A 697 9.78 -15.49 -16.01
CA ALA A 697 11.23 -15.51 -16.14
C ALA A 697 11.94 -16.22 -14.96
N TYR A 698 11.24 -16.49 -13.85
CA TYR A 698 11.77 -17.28 -12.74
C TYR A 698 12.28 -18.66 -13.20
N LEU A 699 11.64 -19.27 -14.21
CA LEU A 699 12.05 -20.58 -14.73
C LEU A 699 13.46 -20.52 -15.33
N ASP A 700 13.77 -19.48 -16.10
CA ASP A 700 15.10 -19.29 -16.69
C ASP A 700 16.14 -19.02 -15.62
N ALA A 701 15.81 -18.20 -14.62
CA ALA A 701 16.68 -17.94 -13.48
C ALA A 701 17.00 -19.23 -12.69
N MET A 702 16.00 -20.09 -12.44
CA MET A 702 16.19 -21.37 -11.76
C MET A 702 16.96 -22.40 -12.61
N SER A 703 16.76 -22.40 -13.94
CA SER A 703 17.58 -23.22 -14.86
C SER A 703 19.06 -22.84 -14.77
N GLU A 704 19.35 -21.55 -14.81
CA GLU A 704 20.72 -21.05 -14.76
C GLU A 704 21.36 -21.32 -13.39
N ALA A 705 20.61 -21.12 -12.30
CA ALA A 705 21.02 -21.52 -10.97
C ALA A 705 21.41 -23.00 -10.89
N GLY A 706 20.59 -23.91 -11.42
CA GLY A 706 20.90 -25.33 -11.41
C GLY A 706 22.11 -25.69 -12.28
N ARG A 707 22.26 -25.06 -13.45
CA ARG A 707 23.46 -25.23 -14.31
C ARG A 707 24.74 -24.82 -13.59
N LEU A 708 24.72 -23.69 -12.91
CA LEU A 708 25.85 -23.15 -12.13
C LEU A 708 26.13 -24.01 -10.89
N ALA A 709 25.09 -24.45 -10.17
CA ALA A 709 25.21 -25.36 -9.04
C ALA A 709 25.87 -26.69 -9.42
N ARG A 710 25.51 -27.24 -10.60
CA ARG A 710 26.15 -28.44 -11.16
C ARG A 710 27.64 -28.20 -11.45
N LEU A 711 28.01 -27.04 -12.00
CA LEU A 711 29.41 -26.67 -12.24
C LEU A 711 30.20 -26.51 -10.93
N ALA A 712 29.56 -25.97 -9.89
CA ALA A 712 30.14 -25.83 -8.56
C ALA A 712 30.20 -27.15 -7.76
N GLY A 713 29.53 -28.22 -8.21
CA GLY A 713 29.41 -29.47 -7.46
C GLY A 713 28.53 -29.36 -6.20
N ARG A 714 27.62 -28.37 -6.14
CA ARG A 714 26.78 -28.08 -4.97
C ARG A 714 25.38 -28.68 -5.11
N SER A 715 25.22 -29.88 -4.55
CA SER A 715 23.97 -30.66 -4.62
C SER A 715 22.79 -30.01 -3.88
N ASP A 716 23.07 -29.28 -2.81
CA ASP A 716 22.07 -28.51 -2.05
C ASP A 716 21.49 -27.34 -2.87
N LEU A 717 22.33 -26.62 -3.63
CA LEU A 717 21.88 -25.55 -4.52
C LEU A 717 21.12 -26.11 -5.72
N LEU A 718 21.54 -27.27 -6.23
CA LEU A 718 20.86 -27.98 -7.31
C LEU A 718 19.47 -28.45 -6.89
N ALA A 719 19.34 -28.98 -5.66
CA ALA A 719 18.06 -29.32 -5.05
C ALA A 719 17.13 -28.11 -4.95
N ARG A 720 17.65 -26.96 -4.46
CA ARG A 720 16.90 -25.71 -4.37
C ARG A 720 16.44 -25.21 -5.74
N ALA A 721 17.28 -25.34 -6.77
CA ALA A 721 16.91 -24.99 -8.14
C ALA A 721 15.77 -25.88 -8.66
N ALA A 722 15.84 -27.20 -8.44
CA ALA A 722 14.79 -28.14 -8.85
C ALA A 722 13.45 -27.83 -8.17
N ILE A 723 13.46 -27.64 -6.85
CA ILE A 723 12.27 -27.27 -6.07
C ILE A 723 11.74 -25.92 -6.52
N GLY A 724 12.61 -24.93 -6.70
CA GLY A 724 12.25 -23.57 -7.12
C GLY A 724 11.59 -23.48 -8.49
N ARG A 725 11.85 -24.44 -9.40
CA ARG A 725 11.20 -24.53 -10.72
C ARG A 725 9.75 -25.00 -10.67
N THR A 726 9.31 -25.64 -9.59
CA THR A 726 7.90 -26.03 -9.44
C THR A 726 6.98 -24.80 -9.59
N LYS A 727 5.84 -24.95 -10.27
CA LYS A 727 4.93 -23.83 -10.54
C LYS A 727 4.15 -23.48 -9.27
N PRO A 728 4.12 -22.20 -8.85
CA PRO A 728 3.21 -21.76 -7.78
C PRO A 728 1.76 -22.11 -8.13
N GLY A 729 1.02 -22.69 -7.19
CA GLY A 729 -0.38 -23.07 -7.44
C GLY A 729 -0.54 -24.09 -8.58
N ALA A 730 0.42 -24.99 -8.78
CA ALA A 730 0.19 -26.14 -9.63
C ALA A 730 0.82 -27.39 -9.02
N TRP A 731 0.09 -28.50 -9.07
CA TRP A 731 0.60 -29.78 -8.60
C TRP A 731 1.53 -30.46 -9.61
N PHE A 732 1.41 -30.09 -10.88
CA PHE A 732 2.21 -30.66 -11.98
C PHE A 732 2.66 -29.54 -12.92
N THR A 733 3.83 -29.69 -13.55
CA THR A 733 4.37 -28.70 -14.50
C THR A 733 3.49 -28.56 -15.75
N SER A 734 2.91 -29.69 -16.17
CA SER A 734 1.95 -29.90 -17.25
C SER A 734 1.27 -31.25 -16.99
N ALA A 735 -0.02 -31.40 -17.34
CA ALA A 735 -0.76 -32.65 -17.14
C ALA A 735 -0.28 -33.83 -18.03
N VAL A 736 0.74 -33.60 -18.86
CA VAL A 736 1.05 -34.42 -20.03
C VAL A 736 2.52 -34.37 -20.47
N ASP A 737 3.30 -33.42 -19.93
CA ASP A 737 4.75 -33.31 -20.20
C ASP A 737 5.53 -33.37 -18.89
N ILE A 738 6.62 -34.13 -18.90
CA ILE A 738 7.59 -34.18 -17.80
C ILE A 738 8.67 -33.11 -17.99
N ASP A 739 8.99 -32.36 -16.93
CA ASP A 739 10.10 -31.39 -16.97
C ASP A 739 11.42 -32.13 -16.76
N HIS A 740 12.10 -32.45 -17.86
CA HIS A 740 13.41 -33.10 -17.85
C HIS A 740 14.49 -32.31 -17.11
N THR A 741 14.37 -30.99 -17.01
CA THR A 741 15.31 -30.16 -16.26
C THR A 741 15.13 -30.37 -14.75
N ILE A 742 13.89 -30.38 -14.25
CA ILE A 742 13.61 -30.70 -12.83
C ILE A 742 14.10 -32.11 -12.51
N ILE A 743 13.75 -33.10 -13.35
CA ILE A 743 14.16 -34.49 -13.15
C ILE A 743 15.69 -34.61 -13.07
N GLY A 744 16.41 -34.05 -14.04
CA GLY A 744 17.88 -34.12 -14.07
C GLY A 744 18.54 -33.41 -12.90
N PHE A 745 17.98 -32.28 -12.42
CA PHE A 745 18.49 -31.61 -11.22
C PHE A 745 18.22 -32.42 -9.94
N CYS A 746 17.03 -33.02 -9.81
CA CYS A 746 16.72 -33.89 -8.68
C CYS A 746 17.62 -35.13 -8.65
N GLU A 747 17.78 -35.84 -9.77
CA GLU A 747 18.63 -37.03 -9.87
C GLU A 747 20.08 -36.73 -9.46
N ASP A 748 20.67 -35.67 -10.01
CA ASP A 748 22.02 -35.25 -9.68
C ASP A 748 22.16 -34.81 -8.22
N ALA A 749 21.18 -34.08 -7.68
CA ALA A 749 21.19 -33.67 -6.28
C ALA A 749 21.17 -34.87 -5.33
N LEU A 750 20.38 -35.92 -5.64
CA LEU A 750 20.29 -37.14 -4.83
C LEU A 750 21.59 -37.94 -4.79
N VAL A 751 22.51 -37.74 -5.75
CA VAL A 751 23.84 -38.37 -5.73
C VAL A 751 24.72 -37.80 -4.62
N GLY A 752 24.62 -36.49 -4.36
CA GLY A 752 25.48 -35.80 -3.38
C GLY A 752 24.84 -35.51 -2.02
N LEU A 753 23.51 -35.57 -1.89
CA LEU A 753 22.81 -35.35 -0.62
C LEU A 753 22.92 -36.57 0.31
N ALA A 754 23.25 -36.31 1.58
CA ALA A 754 23.29 -37.33 2.63
C ALA A 754 21.89 -37.94 2.89
N THR A 755 21.84 -39.19 3.35
CA THR A 755 20.58 -39.91 3.57
C THR A 755 19.73 -39.29 4.68
N ASP A 756 20.35 -38.68 5.68
CA ASP A 756 19.70 -38.01 6.80
C ASP A 756 19.42 -36.51 6.54
N ASP A 757 19.77 -35.98 5.37
CA ASP A 757 19.52 -34.59 5.01
C ASP A 757 18.01 -34.35 4.76
N PRO A 758 17.35 -33.43 5.48
CA PRO A 758 15.96 -33.03 5.22
C PRO A 758 15.68 -32.61 3.77
N MET A 759 16.67 -32.04 3.08
CA MET A 759 16.55 -31.66 1.67
C MET A 759 16.37 -32.87 0.77
N ARG A 760 16.95 -34.02 1.12
CA ARG A 760 16.79 -35.28 0.35
C ARG A 760 15.32 -35.68 0.26
N VAL A 761 14.58 -35.59 1.37
CA VAL A 761 13.13 -35.88 1.41
C VAL A 761 12.37 -35.00 0.42
N ARG A 762 12.67 -33.70 0.40
CA ARG A 762 12.02 -32.73 -0.50
C ARG A 762 12.35 -32.99 -1.96
N VAL A 763 13.59 -33.35 -2.26
CA VAL A 763 14.03 -33.69 -3.63
C VAL A 763 13.36 -34.97 -4.11
N LEU A 764 13.28 -36.01 -3.27
CA LEU A 764 12.56 -37.25 -3.59
C LEU A 764 11.08 -36.98 -3.87
N ALA A 765 10.43 -36.21 -3.00
CA ALA A 765 9.03 -35.80 -3.16
C ALA A 765 8.79 -34.99 -4.45
N THR A 766 9.68 -34.03 -4.74
CA THR A 766 9.63 -33.21 -5.97
C THR A 766 9.83 -34.06 -7.21
N LEU A 767 10.80 -34.99 -7.19
CA LEU A 767 11.07 -35.91 -8.29
C LEU A 767 9.88 -36.84 -8.56
N ALA A 768 9.34 -37.46 -7.51
CA ALA A 768 8.19 -38.35 -7.62
C ALA A 768 6.97 -37.64 -8.19
N THR A 769 6.67 -36.43 -7.71
CA THR A 769 5.56 -35.60 -8.21
C THR A 769 5.79 -35.17 -9.66
N SER A 770 7.01 -34.79 -10.02
CA SER A 770 7.37 -34.43 -11.39
C SER A 770 7.30 -35.61 -12.37
N LEU A 771 7.36 -36.84 -11.85
CA LEU A 771 7.20 -38.08 -12.61
C LEU A 771 5.75 -38.59 -12.62
N ALA A 772 4.75 -37.86 -12.09
CA ALA A 772 3.37 -38.35 -11.95
C ALA A 772 2.72 -38.87 -13.25
N PHE A 773 3.17 -38.39 -14.42
CA PHE A 773 2.70 -38.86 -15.73
C PHE A 773 3.70 -39.78 -16.47
N ASP A 774 4.83 -40.10 -15.85
CA ASP A 774 5.81 -41.05 -16.38
C ASP A 774 5.22 -42.49 -16.40
N PRO A 775 5.53 -43.33 -17.40
CA PRO A 775 5.05 -44.71 -17.41
C PRO A 775 5.65 -45.62 -16.33
N ASP A 776 6.80 -45.26 -15.73
CA ASP A 776 7.51 -46.08 -14.74
C ASP A 776 6.89 -45.95 -13.34
N TRP A 777 5.86 -46.76 -13.09
CA TRP A 777 5.14 -46.79 -11.82
C TRP A 777 6.01 -47.23 -10.63
N ASP A 778 6.81 -48.28 -10.82
CA ASP A 778 7.63 -48.85 -9.74
C ASP A 778 8.68 -47.87 -9.25
N ARG A 779 9.27 -47.10 -10.18
CA ARG A 779 10.19 -46.02 -9.85
C ARG A 779 9.55 -44.95 -8.96
N ARG A 780 8.32 -44.53 -9.27
CA ARG A 780 7.61 -43.55 -8.43
C ARG A 780 7.34 -44.08 -7.03
N VAL A 781 6.88 -45.32 -6.92
CA VAL A 781 6.62 -45.97 -5.62
C VAL A 781 7.89 -46.01 -4.78
N ALA A 782 9.02 -46.41 -5.37
CA ALA A 782 10.30 -46.47 -4.66
C ALA A 782 10.75 -45.09 -4.14
N LEU A 783 10.60 -44.03 -4.94
CA LEU A 783 10.94 -42.67 -4.54
C LEU A 783 10.06 -42.17 -3.38
N ILE A 784 8.76 -42.43 -3.44
CA ILE A 784 7.79 -42.05 -2.40
C ILE A 784 8.04 -42.83 -1.11
N ASP A 785 8.24 -44.15 -1.19
CA ASP A 785 8.52 -44.99 -0.04
C ASP A 785 9.78 -44.52 0.70
N GLU A 786 10.85 -44.17 -0.03
CA GLU A 786 12.06 -43.59 0.55
C GLU A 786 11.76 -42.24 1.22
N ALA A 787 11.05 -41.33 0.52
CA ALA A 787 10.72 -40.00 1.05
C ALA A 787 9.90 -40.07 2.35
N VAL A 788 8.82 -40.86 2.37
CA VAL A 788 7.93 -41.01 3.52
C VAL A 788 8.65 -41.71 4.69
N THR A 789 9.51 -42.70 4.40
CA THR A 789 10.30 -43.38 5.43
C THR A 789 11.27 -42.41 6.12
N LEU A 790 12.01 -41.62 5.33
CA LEU A 790 12.95 -40.63 5.85
C LEU A 790 12.22 -39.49 6.60
N ALA A 791 11.09 -39.01 6.07
CA ALA A 791 10.26 -38.02 6.74
C ALA A 791 9.75 -38.50 8.10
N ARG A 792 9.27 -39.75 8.18
CA ARG A 792 8.82 -40.35 9.45
C ARG A 792 9.96 -40.55 10.43
N ALA A 793 11.15 -40.93 9.94
CA ALA A 793 12.33 -41.09 10.78
C ALA A 793 12.82 -39.77 11.40
N SER A 794 12.63 -38.63 10.72
CA SER A 794 13.00 -37.32 11.26
C SER A 794 12.04 -36.82 12.35
N GLY A 795 10.78 -37.29 12.34
CA GLY A 795 9.72 -36.83 13.24
C GLY A 795 9.18 -35.43 12.92
N ASP A 796 9.70 -34.77 11.88
CA ASP A 796 9.25 -33.45 11.45
C ASP A 796 7.88 -33.56 10.75
N GLN A 797 6.85 -33.02 11.43
CA GLN A 797 5.48 -33.04 10.93
C GLN A 797 5.31 -32.35 9.57
N TRP A 798 6.13 -31.34 9.26
CA TRP A 798 6.07 -30.66 7.97
C TRP A 798 6.63 -31.54 6.85
N LEU A 799 7.76 -32.20 7.07
CA LEU A 799 8.32 -33.15 6.09
C LEU A 799 7.39 -34.36 5.88
N ILE A 800 6.76 -34.85 6.94
CA ILE A 800 5.76 -35.93 6.85
C ILE A 800 4.58 -35.45 5.99
N ALA A 801 3.99 -34.29 6.30
CA ALA A 801 2.89 -33.74 5.50
C ALA A 801 3.27 -33.52 4.02
N SER A 802 4.43 -32.91 3.76
CA SER A 802 4.91 -32.63 2.41
C SER A 802 5.14 -33.92 1.59
N SER A 803 5.76 -34.95 2.20
CA SER A 803 5.95 -36.24 1.55
C SER A 803 4.64 -36.99 1.30
N LEU A 804 3.66 -36.89 2.20
CA LEU A 804 2.32 -37.46 2.03
C LEU A 804 1.52 -36.77 0.92
N VAL A 805 1.63 -35.45 0.77
CA VAL A 805 1.06 -34.72 -0.38
C VAL A 805 1.68 -35.23 -1.68
N ALA A 806 3.01 -35.40 -1.72
CA ALA A 806 3.69 -35.95 -2.88
C ALA A 806 3.29 -37.40 -3.18
N ASP A 807 3.11 -38.25 -2.17
CA ASP A 807 2.61 -39.62 -2.30
C ASP A 807 1.25 -39.65 -3.00
N HIS A 808 0.30 -38.84 -2.50
CA HIS A 808 -1.03 -38.73 -3.07
C HIS A 808 -1.00 -38.33 -4.56
N LEU A 809 -0.20 -37.32 -4.89
CA LEU A 809 -0.11 -36.77 -6.25
C LEU A 809 0.66 -37.69 -7.21
N ALA A 810 1.82 -38.20 -6.81
CA ALA A 810 2.68 -39.05 -7.63
C ALA A 810 2.03 -40.40 -7.93
N LEU A 811 1.24 -40.93 -7.00
CA LEU A 811 0.55 -42.22 -7.12
C LEU A 811 -0.96 -42.05 -7.36
N TRP A 812 -1.40 -40.95 -7.98
CA TRP A 812 -2.80 -40.72 -8.32
C TRP A 812 -3.28 -41.73 -9.38
N HIS A 813 -3.94 -42.79 -8.91
CA HIS A 813 -4.54 -43.82 -9.74
C HIS A 813 -5.79 -44.42 -9.04
N PRO A 814 -6.77 -45.00 -9.76
CA PRO A 814 -7.96 -45.56 -9.13
C PRO A 814 -7.64 -46.74 -8.21
N SER A 815 -6.60 -47.51 -8.55
CA SER A 815 -6.16 -48.65 -7.71
C SER A 815 -5.54 -48.24 -6.37
N THR A 816 -5.15 -46.97 -6.21
CA THR A 816 -4.56 -46.43 -4.97
C THR A 816 -5.56 -45.63 -4.14
N LEU A 817 -6.85 -45.64 -4.50
CA LEU A 817 -7.87 -44.82 -3.83
C LEU A 817 -7.90 -45.01 -2.30
N ASP A 818 -7.85 -46.25 -1.81
CA ASP A 818 -7.87 -46.50 -0.36
C ASP A 818 -6.60 -46.00 0.35
N HIS A 819 -5.44 -46.13 -0.30
CA HIS A 819 -4.17 -45.57 0.18
C HIS A 819 -4.23 -44.04 0.24
N ARG A 820 -4.68 -43.40 -0.84
CA ARG A 820 -4.84 -41.94 -0.92
C ARG A 820 -5.84 -41.41 0.11
N ARG A 821 -6.91 -42.14 0.42
CA ARG A 821 -7.84 -41.78 1.50
C ARG A 821 -7.21 -41.87 2.88
N ALA A 822 -6.37 -42.88 3.14
CA ALA A 822 -5.64 -42.99 4.39
C ALA A 822 -4.66 -41.82 4.56
N ILE A 823 -3.94 -41.46 3.49
CA ILE A 823 -3.09 -40.26 3.45
C ILE A 823 -3.88 -39.01 3.79
N THR A 824 -5.02 -38.78 3.13
CA THR A 824 -5.85 -37.59 3.37
C THR A 824 -6.36 -37.50 4.80
N ALA A 825 -6.73 -38.63 5.42
CA ALA A 825 -7.09 -38.66 6.83
C ALA A 825 -5.92 -38.29 7.75
N GLU A 826 -4.71 -38.78 7.46
CA GLU A 826 -3.49 -38.43 8.20
C GLU A 826 -3.16 -36.93 8.04
N LEU A 827 -3.23 -36.39 6.81
CA LEU A 827 -3.02 -34.98 6.52
C LEU A 827 -3.98 -34.08 7.32
N ALA A 828 -5.28 -34.43 7.39
CA ALA A 828 -6.26 -33.69 8.18
C ALA A 828 -5.91 -33.65 9.68
N VAL A 829 -5.38 -34.75 10.24
CA VAL A 829 -4.93 -34.80 11.64
C VAL A 829 -3.70 -33.92 11.86
N ILE A 830 -2.74 -33.93 10.92
CA ILE A 830 -1.55 -33.08 10.99
C ILE A 830 -1.95 -31.60 10.90
N ALA A 831 -2.85 -31.26 9.97
CA ALA A 831 -3.34 -29.91 9.75
C ALA A 831 -4.00 -29.34 11.00
N ALA A 832 -4.94 -30.07 11.60
CA ALA A 832 -5.64 -29.66 12.82
C ALA A 832 -4.71 -29.48 14.02
N ARG A 833 -3.65 -30.30 14.14
CA ARG A 833 -2.66 -30.15 15.23
C ARG A 833 -1.78 -28.92 15.07
N ARG A 834 -1.51 -28.53 13.82
CA ARG A 834 -0.65 -27.39 13.50
C ARG A 834 -1.42 -26.08 13.39
N GLY A 835 -2.74 -26.14 13.17
CA GLY A 835 -3.55 -24.98 12.80
C GLY A 835 -3.12 -24.42 11.44
N ASP A 836 -2.88 -25.32 10.48
CA ASP A 836 -2.32 -25.00 9.16
C ASP A 836 -3.44 -24.96 8.10
N PRO A 837 -3.96 -23.77 7.74
CA PRO A 837 -5.12 -23.65 6.85
C PRO A 837 -4.83 -24.11 5.41
N GLU A 838 -3.57 -24.07 4.96
CA GLU A 838 -3.18 -24.63 3.66
C GLU A 838 -3.29 -26.15 3.67
N LEU A 839 -2.78 -26.80 4.72
CA LEU A 839 -2.86 -28.24 4.85
C LEU A 839 -4.30 -28.71 5.09
N GLU A 840 -5.12 -27.92 5.80
CA GLU A 840 -6.56 -28.16 5.95
C GLU A 840 -7.26 -28.11 4.59
N PHE A 841 -6.96 -27.10 3.77
CA PHE A 841 -7.48 -27.02 2.40
C PHE A 841 -7.06 -28.23 1.57
N LEU A 842 -5.78 -28.59 1.55
CA LEU A 842 -5.27 -29.72 0.77
C LEU A 842 -5.92 -31.04 1.18
N ALA A 843 -6.03 -31.31 2.48
CA ALA A 843 -6.70 -32.50 2.97
C ALA A 843 -8.18 -32.53 2.55
N GLY A 844 -8.92 -31.43 2.72
CA GLY A 844 -10.33 -31.34 2.33
C GLY A 844 -10.54 -31.47 0.81
N PHE A 845 -9.67 -30.84 0.01
CA PHE A 845 -9.75 -30.89 -1.45
C PHE A 845 -9.39 -32.28 -2.00
N PHE A 846 -8.44 -32.99 -1.38
CA PHE A 846 -8.17 -34.38 -1.70
C PHE A 846 -9.35 -35.30 -1.35
N ASP A 847 -9.99 -35.11 -0.20
CA ASP A 847 -11.20 -35.87 0.16
C ASP A 847 -12.34 -35.61 -0.84
N LEU A 848 -12.53 -34.36 -1.25
CA LEU A 848 -13.46 -33.99 -2.32
C LEU A 848 -13.16 -34.74 -3.62
N SER A 849 -11.88 -34.82 -4.00
CA SER A 849 -11.45 -35.58 -5.19
C SER A 849 -11.78 -37.07 -5.07
N HIS A 850 -11.61 -37.67 -3.89
CA HIS A 850 -11.94 -39.08 -3.64
C HIS A 850 -13.45 -39.35 -3.65
N ARG A 851 -14.25 -38.44 -3.08
CA ARG A 851 -15.73 -38.52 -3.13
C ARG A 851 -16.22 -38.42 -4.57
N HIS A 852 -15.62 -37.53 -5.34
CA HIS A 852 -15.89 -37.39 -6.76
C HIS A 852 -15.58 -38.68 -7.53
N GLU A 853 -14.40 -39.30 -7.35
CA GLU A 853 -14.03 -40.58 -7.98
C GLU A 853 -14.99 -41.73 -7.63
N ARG A 854 -15.67 -41.67 -6.48
CA ARG A 854 -16.66 -42.65 -6.04
C ARG A 854 -18.10 -42.33 -6.46
N GLY A 855 -18.33 -41.19 -7.11
CA GLY A 855 -19.67 -40.73 -7.49
C GLY A 855 -20.53 -40.22 -6.32
N ASP A 856 -19.93 -39.84 -5.19
CA ASP A 856 -20.65 -39.25 -4.05
C ASP A 856 -20.89 -37.75 -4.28
N VAL A 857 -21.86 -37.44 -5.13
CA VAL A 857 -22.20 -36.07 -5.53
C VAL A 857 -22.61 -35.20 -4.34
N ALA A 858 -23.42 -35.74 -3.42
CA ALA A 858 -23.88 -35.00 -2.24
C ALA A 858 -22.72 -34.68 -1.29
N GLY A 859 -21.80 -35.63 -1.11
CA GLY A 859 -20.59 -35.43 -0.33
C GLY A 859 -19.65 -34.39 -0.94
N VAL A 860 -19.53 -34.34 -2.28
CA VAL A 860 -18.74 -33.30 -2.98
C VAL A 860 -19.35 -31.90 -2.73
N LEU A 861 -20.66 -31.73 -2.90
CA LEU A 861 -21.32 -30.44 -2.67
C LEU A 861 -21.15 -29.93 -1.23
N THR A 862 -21.22 -30.84 -0.26
CA THR A 862 -20.97 -30.50 1.15
C THR A 862 -19.51 -30.10 1.36
N GLY A 863 -18.57 -30.88 0.81
CA GLY A 863 -17.14 -30.60 0.92
C GLY A 863 -16.72 -29.27 0.29
N ILE A 864 -17.38 -28.83 -0.80
CA ILE A 864 -17.14 -27.51 -1.38
C ILE A 864 -17.41 -26.39 -0.36
N ALA A 865 -18.51 -26.51 0.41
CA ALA A 865 -18.86 -25.51 1.42
C ALA A 865 -17.87 -25.52 2.61
N ASP A 866 -17.41 -26.71 3.02
CA ASP A 866 -16.46 -26.86 4.12
C ASP A 866 -15.08 -26.22 3.83
N LEU A 867 -14.71 -26.10 2.54
CA LEU A 867 -13.47 -25.45 2.11
C LEU A 867 -13.52 -23.91 2.14
N ALA A 868 -14.67 -23.29 2.39
CA ALA A 868 -14.77 -21.83 2.42
C ALA A 868 -13.93 -21.18 3.53
N ALA A 869 -13.86 -21.80 4.71
CA ALA A 869 -13.09 -21.30 5.83
C ALA A 869 -11.57 -21.32 5.58
N PRO A 870 -10.94 -22.44 5.15
CA PRO A 870 -9.51 -22.42 4.85
C PRO A 870 -9.17 -21.56 3.62
N ILE A 871 -10.05 -21.44 2.61
CA ILE A 871 -9.86 -20.47 1.52
C ILE A 871 -9.84 -19.03 2.06
N ALA A 872 -10.80 -18.67 2.92
CA ALA A 872 -10.83 -17.33 3.51
C ALA A 872 -9.62 -17.05 4.41
N ALA A 873 -9.17 -18.06 5.17
CA ALA A 873 -8.00 -17.96 6.04
C ALA A 873 -6.70 -17.77 5.25
N THR A 874 -6.57 -18.43 4.09
CA THR A 874 -5.39 -18.35 3.23
C THR A 874 -5.42 -17.22 2.22
N ARG A 875 -6.61 -16.71 1.89
CA ARG A 875 -6.86 -15.77 0.79
C ARG A 875 -6.28 -16.24 -0.56
N SER A 876 -6.11 -17.55 -0.72
CA SER A 876 -5.47 -18.14 -1.90
C SER A 876 -6.43 -18.13 -3.09
N PHE A 877 -6.17 -17.26 -4.06
CA PHE A 877 -6.87 -17.25 -5.35
C PHE A 877 -6.79 -18.59 -6.07
N TRP A 878 -5.68 -19.32 -5.90
CA TRP A 878 -5.53 -20.63 -6.48
C TRP A 878 -6.46 -21.68 -5.85
N PHE A 879 -6.57 -21.68 -4.51
CA PHE A 879 -7.51 -22.57 -3.81
C PHE A 879 -8.96 -22.28 -4.22
N GLN A 880 -9.31 -20.99 -4.37
CA GLN A 880 -10.61 -20.58 -4.89
C GLN A 880 -10.84 -21.09 -6.31
N PHE A 881 -9.86 -20.91 -7.22
CA PHE A 881 -9.92 -21.45 -8.58
C PHE A 881 -10.13 -22.97 -8.61
N LEU A 882 -9.44 -23.73 -7.74
CA LEU A 882 -9.59 -25.18 -7.64
C LEU A 882 -11.01 -25.60 -7.23
N VAL A 883 -11.63 -24.89 -6.29
CA VAL A 883 -12.99 -25.19 -5.85
C VAL A 883 -14.03 -24.76 -6.89
N ASP A 884 -13.86 -23.58 -7.50
CA ASP A 884 -14.76 -23.08 -8.53
C ASP A 884 -14.77 -23.98 -9.77
N ARG A 885 -13.59 -24.44 -10.22
CA ARG A 885 -13.53 -25.39 -11.34
C ARG A 885 -14.22 -26.72 -11.01
N CYS A 886 -14.10 -27.19 -9.76
CA CYS A 886 -14.73 -28.42 -9.31
C CYS A 886 -16.26 -28.27 -9.25
N ARG A 887 -16.75 -27.14 -8.73
CA ARG A 887 -18.18 -26.80 -8.73
C ARG A 887 -18.74 -26.78 -10.15
N LEU A 888 -18.14 -25.98 -11.04
CA LEU A 888 -18.58 -25.86 -12.43
C LEU A 888 -18.50 -27.20 -13.17
N GLY A 889 -17.43 -27.96 -12.98
CA GLY A 889 -17.27 -29.29 -13.57
C GLY A 889 -18.37 -30.26 -13.12
N LEU A 890 -18.76 -30.22 -11.84
CA LEU A 890 -19.84 -31.03 -11.30
C LEU A 890 -21.20 -30.60 -11.87
N GLU A 891 -21.49 -29.30 -11.92
CA GLU A 891 -22.74 -28.77 -12.50
C GLU A 891 -22.89 -29.15 -13.98
N ILE A 892 -21.80 -29.09 -14.75
CA ILE A 892 -21.77 -29.55 -16.14
C ILE A 892 -22.03 -31.05 -16.21
N ALA A 893 -21.37 -31.86 -15.38
CA ALA A 893 -21.53 -33.32 -15.38
C ALA A 893 -22.95 -33.78 -14.97
N LEU A 894 -23.62 -33.03 -14.10
CA LEU A 894 -25.00 -33.30 -13.67
C LEU A 894 -26.06 -32.74 -14.65
N GLY A 895 -25.67 -31.84 -15.54
CA GLY A 895 -26.56 -31.12 -16.43
C GLY A 895 -27.19 -32.00 -17.51
N ARG A 896 -28.53 -32.00 -17.59
CA ARG A 896 -29.25 -32.20 -18.86
C ARG A 896 -29.27 -30.86 -19.61
N PRO A 897 -29.38 -30.81 -20.95
CA PRO A 897 -29.51 -29.53 -21.66
C PRO A 897 -30.77 -28.80 -21.15
N THR A 898 -30.57 -27.69 -20.43
CA THR A 898 -31.62 -26.91 -19.76
C THR A 898 -31.43 -25.43 -20.05
N ALA A 899 -32.39 -24.58 -19.63
CA ALA A 899 -32.29 -23.12 -19.78
C ALA A 899 -31.10 -22.48 -19.02
N ALA A 900 -30.40 -23.22 -18.15
CA ALA A 900 -29.25 -22.75 -17.38
C ALA A 900 -27.90 -22.90 -18.10
N THR A 901 -27.83 -23.63 -19.22
CA THR A 901 -26.57 -23.88 -19.95
C THR A 901 -25.87 -22.60 -20.45
N PRO A 902 -26.56 -21.55 -20.95
CA PRO A 902 -25.91 -20.29 -21.29
C PRO A 902 -25.22 -19.63 -20.09
N ARG A 903 -25.86 -19.62 -18.92
CA ARG A 903 -25.27 -19.10 -17.68
C ARG A 903 -24.01 -19.87 -17.29
N LEU A 904 -24.02 -21.20 -17.37
CA LEU A 904 -22.84 -22.01 -17.06
C LEU A 904 -21.67 -21.73 -18.00
N ARG A 905 -21.95 -21.46 -19.28
CA ARG A 905 -20.93 -21.05 -20.25
C ARG A 905 -20.31 -19.71 -19.86
N ASP A 906 -21.14 -18.73 -19.50
CA ASP A 906 -20.68 -17.42 -19.04
C ASP A 906 -19.81 -17.54 -17.77
N GLU A 907 -20.21 -18.38 -16.80
CA GLU A 907 -19.42 -18.62 -15.58
C GLU A 907 -18.07 -19.33 -15.87
N VAL A 908 -18.02 -20.25 -16.84
CA VAL A 908 -16.78 -20.91 -17.29
C VAL A 908 -15.84 -19.90 -17.96
N ASP A 909 -16.38 -19.06 -18.84
CA ASP A 909 -15.61 -18.01 -19.52
C ASP A 909 -15.11 -16.97 -18.51
N GLU A 910 -15.93 -16.56 -17.53
CA GLU A 910 -15.53 -15.65 -16.45
C GLU A 910 -14.42 -16.25 -15.57
N LEU A 911 -14.53 -17.53 -15.19
CA LEU A 911 -13.47 -18.21 -14.44
C LEU A 911 -12.16 -18.23 -15.23
N PHE A 912 -12.23 -18.52 -16.55
CA PHE A 912 -11.06 -18.51 -17.41
C PHE A 912 -10.45 -17.12 -17.54
N THR A 913 -11.24 -16.09 -17.84
CA THR A 913 -10.75 -14.71 -17.96
C THR A 913 -10.06 -14.23 -16.69
N ARG A 914 -10.59 -14.56 -15.50
CA ARG A 914 -9.96 -14.18 -14.22
C ARG A 914 -8.70 -14.99 -13.88
N SER A 915 -8.50 -16.15 -14.51
CA SER A 915 -7.47 -17.12 -14.10
C SER A 915 -6.39 -17.35 -15.17
N VAL A 916 -6.60 -16.96 -16.42
CA VAL A 916 -5.70 -17.30 -17.55
C VAL A 916 -4.29 -16.72 -17.39
N GLU A 917 -4.17 -15.54 -16.79
CA GLU A 917 -2.87 -14.89 -16.57
C GLU A 917 -2.12 -15.46 -15.36
N THR A 918 -2.86 -16.01 -14.38
CA THR A 918 -2.30 -16.36 -13.06
C THR A 918 -2.22 -17.86 -12.83
N GLN A 919 -3.03 -18.68 -13.51
CA GLN A 919 -3.17 -20.11 -13.25
C GLN A 919 -2.79 -20.93 -14.48
N ALA A 920 -1.74 -21.76 -14.34
CA ALA A 920 -1.23 -22.59 -15.44
C ALA A 920 -2.28 -23.61 -15.96
N ASP A 921 -3.18 -24.06 -15.09
CA ASP A 921 -4.22 -25.04 -15.42
C ASP A 921 -5.49 -24.41 -16.02
N ALA A 922 -5.61 -23.08 -16.06
CA ALA A 922 -6.80 -22.40 -16.54
C ALA A 922 -7.17 -22.76 -17.99
N PRO A 923 -6.24 -22.75 -18.98
CA PRO A 923 -6.58 -23.12 -20.36
C PRO A 923 -7.08 -24.56 -20.51
N GLY A 924 -6.43 -25.52 -19.84
CA GLY A 924 -6.84 -26.92 -19.87
C GLY A 924 -8.18 -27.15 -19.17
N THR A 925 -8.42 -26.43 -18.06
CA THR A 925 -9.70 -26.46 -17.32
C THR A 925 -10.84 -25.90 -18.16
N TRP A 926 -10.63 -24.75 -18.80
CA TRP A 926 -11.59 -24.11 -19.68
C TRP A 926 -11.95 -25.01 -20.87
N ALA A 927 -10.95 -25.57 -21.55
CA ALA A 927 -11.16 -26.48 -22.68
C ALA A 927 -11.95 -27.74 -22.26
N ALA A 928 -11.62 -28.30 -21.09
CA ALA A 928 -12.32 -29.44 -20.51
C ALA A 928 -13.80 -29.14 -20.19
N GLN A 929 -14.09 -28.00 -19.59
CA GLN A 929 -15.45 -27.59 -19.22
C GLN A 929 -16.29 -27.24 -20.45
N LEU A 930 -15.72 -26.54 -21.44
CA LEU A 930 -16.39 -26.30 -22.72
C LEU A 930 -16.69 -27.60 -23.49
N GLY A 931 -15.75 -28.55 -23.48
CA GLY A 931 -15.99 -29.89 -24.02
C GLY A 931 -17.15 -30.58 -23.31
N GLY A 932 -17.19 -30.54 -21.97
CA GLY A 932 -18.30 -31.06 -21.17
C GLY A 932 -19.65 -30.42 -21.54
N LEU A 933 -19.70 -29.09 -21.68
CA LEU A 933 -20.88 -28.36 -22.13
C LEU A 933 -21.32 -28.78 -23.54
N ALA A 934 -20.37 -28.93 -24.48
CA ALA A 934 -20.67 -29.40 -25.83
C ALA A 934 -21.26 -30.82 -25.84
N VAL A 935 -20.80 -31.70 -24.95
CA VAL A 935 -21.39 -33.04 -24.78
C VAL A 935 -22.82 -32.95 -24.25
N VAL A 936 -23.06 -32.15 -23.20
CA VAL A 936 -24.40 -31.95 -22.61
C VAL A 936 -25.39 -31.35 -23.63
N GLU A 937 -24.91 -30.46 -24.49
CA GLU A 937 -25.68 -29.83 -25.56
C GLU A 937 -25.85 -30.72 -26.81
N GLY A 938 -25.15 -31.87 -26.89
CA GLY A 938 -25.15 -32.73 -28.08
C GLY A 938 -24.42 -32.14 -29.29
N ARG A 939 -23.52 -31.16 -29.07
CA ARG A 939 -22.75 -30.43 -30.09
C ARG A 939 -21.30 -30.89 -30.22
N MET A 940 -20.97 -32.08 -29.72
CA MET A 940 -19.60 -32.59 -29.75
C MET A 940 -19.01 -32.70 -31.17
N GLY A 941 -19.87 -32.88 -32.18
CA GLY A 941 -19.49 -32.89 -33.58
C GLY A 941 -18.82 -31.58 -34.04
N ASP A 942 -19.21 -30.45 -33.45
CA ASP A 942 -18.65 -29.12 -33.78
C ASP A 942 -17.17 -29.00 -33.34
N MET A 943 -16.72 -29.88 -32.44
CA MET A 943 -15.35 -29.91 -31.91
C MET A 943 -14.47 -31.00 -32.55
N ALA A 944 -15.00 -31.79 -33.49
CA ALA A 944 -14.31 -32.96 -34.03
C ALA A 944 -12.97 -32.61 -34.71
N ASP A 945 -12.93 -31.55 -35.50
CA ASP A 945 -11.71 -31.12 -36.21
C ASP A 945 -10.65 -30.58 -35.22
N SER A 946 -11.08 -29.82 -34.21
CA SER A 946 -10.19 -29.30 -33.16
C SER A 946 -9.60 -30.42 -32.30
N LEU A 947 -10.39 -31.45 -31.99
CA LEU A 947 -9.91 -32.63 -31.25
C LEU A 947 -8.97 -33.50 -32.09
N ALA A 948 -9.26 -33.67 -33.38
CA ALA A 948 -8.39 -34.41 -34.30
C ALA A 948 -7.04 -33.69 -34.48
N ASP A 949 -7.06 -32.37 -34.63
CA ASP A 949 -5.86 -31.53 -34.69
C ASP A 949 -5.06 -31.59 -33.39
N ALA A 950 -5.70 -31.45 -32.23
CA ALA A 950 -5.05 -31.58 -30.92
C ALA A 950 -4.40 -32.96 -30.72
N ALA A 951 -5.11 -34.04 -31.08
CA ALA A 951 -4.59 -35.41 -31.01
C ALA A 951 -3.40 -35.63 -31.95
N SER A 952 -3.38 -35.00 -33.12
CA SER A 952 -2.30 -35.13 -34.11
C SER A 952 -1.03 -34.38 -33.70
N ARG A 953 -1.16 -33.20 -33.07
CA ARG A 953 -0.03 -32.39 -32.61
C ARG A 953 0.64 -32.96 -31.36
N ARG A 954 -0.10 -33.74 -30.57
CA ARG A 954 0.36 -34.26 -29.27
C ARG A 954 -0.05 -35.73 -29.05
N PRO A 955 0.53 -36.68 -29.83
CA PRO A 955 0.16 -38.09 -29.80
C PRO A 955 0.39 -38.81 -28.45
N ALA A 956 1.29 -38.29 -27.60
CA ALA A 956 1.48 -38.76 -26.23
C ALA A 956 0.25 -38.47 -25.34
N GLN A 957 -0.41 -37.33 -25.55
CA GLN A 957 -1.63 -36.94 -24.82
C GLN A 957 -2.80 -37.85 -25.17
N ALA A 958 -2.97 -38.17 -26.46
CA ALA A 958 -3.97 -39.13 -26.91
C ALA A 958 -3.71 -40.55 -26.36
N SER A 959 -2.44 -40.94 -26.21
CA SER A 959 -2.06 -42.26 -25.67
C SER A 959 -2.23 -42.37 -24.15
N GLY A 960 -1.97 -41.30 -23.37
CA GLY A 960 -2.21 -41.29 -21.92
C GLY A 960 -3.70 -41.41 -21.58
N ILE A 961 -4.53 -40.69 -22.33
CA ILE A 961 -6.01 -40.76 -22.33
C ILE A 961 -6.51 -42.18 -22.68
N LEU A 962 -5.83 -42.88 -23.60
CA LEU A 962 -6.16 -44.26 -23.98
C LEU A 962 -5.60 -45.35 -23.04
N ARG A 963 -4.58 -45.05 -22.20
CA ARG A 963 -4.03 -46.01 -21.23
C ARG A 963 -4.97 -46.27 -20.04
N TRP A 964 -5.81 -45.29 -19.69
CA TRP A 964 -6.94 -45.47 -18.76
C TRP A 964 -8.02 -46.42 -19.30
N ARG A 965 -7.90 -46.84 -20.56
CA ARG A 965 -8.93 -47.57 -21.30
C ARG A 965 -8.66 -49.06 -21.46
N SER A 966 -7.57 -49.66 -20.96
CA SER A 966 -7.31 -51.09 -21.20
C SER A 966 -8.09 -51.98 -20.21
N PRO A 967 -9.07 -52.79 -20.67
CA PRO A 967 -9.74 -53.79 -19.84
C PRO A 967 -8.98 -55.14 -19.87
N THR A 968 -7.80 -55.19 -20.50
CA THR A 968 -7.05 -56.43 -20.77
C THR A 968 -6.00 -56.78 -19.74
N TRP A 969 -6.03 -56.19 -18.54
CA TRP A 969 -5.39 -56.83 -17.38
C TRP A 969 -6.39 -57.76 -16.67
N SER A 970 -6.93 -58.70 -17.43
CA SER A 970 -7.62 -59.87 -16.88
C SER A 970 -6.56 -60.78 -16.29
N GLY A 971 -6.51 -60.84 -14.96
CA GLY A 971 -5.95 -61.95 -14.17
C GLY A 971 -4.76 -62.69 -14.77
N ALA A 972 -3.56 -62.17 -14.58
CA ALA A 972 -2.42 -63.03 -14.30
C ALA A 972 -2.25 -63.03 -12.78
N THR A 973 -2.74 -64.10 -12.15
CA THR A 973 -2.36 -64.48 -10.79
C THR A 973 -0.84 -64.44 -10.63
N SER A 974 -0.32 -63.42 -9.94
CA SER A 974 0.91 -63.55 -9.17
C SER A 974 0.63 -63.08 -7.74
N GLN A 975 1.10 -63.89 -6.83
CA GLN A 975 0.80 -63.87 -5.41
C GLN A 975 1.15 -62.52 -4.77
N ARG A 976 0.30 -62.08 -3.84
CA ARG A 976 0.72 -61.20 -2.75
C ARG A 976 2.03 -61.74 -2.14
N PRO A 977 3.08 -60.94 -1.96
CA PRO A 977 4.06 -61.24 -0.93
C PRO A 977 3.43 -60.85 0.41
N SER A 978 2.81 -61.82 1.07
CA SER A 978 2.67 -61.77 2.52
C SER A 978 4.07 -61.88 3.13
N GLY A 979 4.56 -60.84 3.80
CA GLY A 979 5.82 -60.94 4.54
C GLY A 979 6.43 -59.61 4.96
N TRP A 980 5.86 -58.99 5.99
CA TRP A 980 6.65 -58.12 6.87
C TRP A 980 7.66 -59.01 7.63
N PRO A 981 8.95 -58.63 7.79
CA PRO A 981 9.92 -59.53 8.38
C PRO A 981 9.86 -59.53 9.91
N THR A 982 9.50 -60.67 10.48
CA THR A 982 10.06 -61.14 11.76
C THR A 982 11.28 -62.01 11.46
N THR A 983 12.48 -61.50 11.77
CA THR A 983 13.72 -62.19 12.20
C THR A 983 14.01 -63.60 11.66
N GLY A 984 15.14 -63.79 10.96
CA GLY A 984 15.77 -65.12 10.85
C GLY A 984 16.74 -65.34 9.68
N LEU A 985 18.00 -64.99 9.91
CA LEU A 985 19.27 -65.55 9.39
C LEU A 985 19.31 -66.55 8.19
N ASN A 986 20.20 -66.16 7.26
CA ASN A 986 21.19 -66.94 6.49
C ASN A 986 20.84 -67.65 5.16
N PRO A 987 21.83 -67.74 4.24
CA PRO A 987 21.65 -67.69 2.80
C PRO A 987 22.00 -69.02 2.11
N THR A 988 21.63 -69.20 0.84
CA THR A 988 22.43 -69.93 -0.18
C THR A 988 21.70 -69.96 -1.53
N GLY A 989 22.46 -69.75 -2.61
CA GLY A 989 22.29 -70.51 -3.85
C GLY A 989 21.69 -69.82 -5.08
N THR A 990 22.58 -69.31 -5.98
CA THR A 990 22.72 -69.66 -7.42
C THR A 990 21.47 -70.06 -8.23
N SER A 991 21.23 -69.72 -9.50
CA SER A 991 21.95 -69.03 -10.59
C SER A 991 21.10 -69.17 -11.88
N CYS A 992 21.37 -68.34 -12.89
CA CYS A 992 20.98 -68.45 -14.32
C CYS A 992 19.51 -68.15 -14.68
N GLY A 993 19.18 -67.42 -15.76
CA GLY A 993 19.97 -66.78 -16.80
C GLY A 993 19.07 -66.22 -17.93
N ARG A 994 19.44 -65.04 -18.45
CA ARG A 994 19.36 -64.54 -19.85
C ARG A 994 18.05 -64.70 -20.67
N SER A 995 17.35 -63.57 -20.85
CA SER A 995 17.04 -62.83 -22.13
C SER A 995 16.30 -63.51 -23.31
N PRO A 996 15.78 -62.76 -24.31
CA PRO A 996 14.99 -61.52 -24.28
C PRO A 996 13.82 -61.50 -25.30
N CYS A 997 13.03 -60.41 -25.27
CA CYS A 997 12.31 -59.76 -26.38
C CYS A 997 11.37 -60.56 -27.30
N ARG A 998 10.09 -60.21 -27.26
CA ARG A 998 9.38 -59.59 -28.39
C ARG A 998 8.25 -58.70 -27.91
#